data_AF-A0A2V8TW23-F1
#
_entry.id   AF-A0A2V8TW23-F1
#
_cell.length_a   1.000
_cell.length_b   1.000
_cell.length_c   1.000
_cell.angle_alpha   90.00
_cell.angle_beta   90.00
_cell.angle_gamma   90.00
#
_symmetry.space_group_name_H-M   'P 1'
#
loop_
_entity.id
_entity.type
_entity.pdbx_description
1 polymer ?
#
loop_
_entity_poly.entity_id
_entity_poly.type
_entity_poly.pdbx_seq_one_letter_code
_entity_poly.pdbx_strand_id
1 'polypeptide(L)'
;MLLSCLGARALAGIGRVGTSAGPSDQPATPPTAPASRGGDAGGVGLVITETEPLPGDLQSPSDKAPCLVLIRTDRDVLEAPERLDGLLEAAAQHRLRVAVSISEEGWGDLTARSAAGAPPSDLWAERLGALARHAGGTVAAYQIFEQPAERFGAADYAYLLKKAAVAVRAANPRARIVLGGLGRGDTSWLEELYARDAAPYLDILAARDLPSLAAILELRDRLDPSAAVWIIGATVDPAAPRPSATRVYLEARARGADAVLFEAPPAAAPVPETGQPVTGLGDLLATLRSLLPSALAPASPAALPFDPAAASVTLTPADTAITTSVAATGFYDPRTRNGIAAYRAPELPSDAVARVHFTLRAPVESIDLFDPETLATTSLAGYVPAGRVIFAPVRATDLLLRYRLAVEALPLQETQVGAVGELTAEEIIALERQTRAAQETRLKHYEARASVAIHYTIAAVAQSGDVVSENRLYVHDGKQDYEQTDLFVDGARWRGKKPPYLPFIQPDKVKEVPLTIALDEGYRYTLVKRDRVDDRDCYVLSFEPKVMDVSLYEGRIAIDAVLFTRVRMEAVQTGLKDPLRANQVTYHFGPVPGPDGDYWLPLAVDGQMVFEVLGQNLVVERQARYSDFAINSEDFPTRLTDAYQSGRPLFRETDEGYYKLDATGREELLKSASTPRNTFLVMGVSVGSTGLPSLPFAGVNFFDFNYRDTGTQLNIAWAGPFVDLSWTDPHVTDPGPDRTPVAFTAQATFIGVPLRDKNARTDGSSSGENLDVYREQLQASVAVPMGHFLKWTLQARTTYMDFARRSETDDTFVIPVTTIDTGLLLRLEFNRGGYILGAWGEGARRSVWKPWGLPGNPFSPGDKDYTRLGAELRKALYLGEFQKVNLGLSGFDGRSLDRFSRFELGDFRSARVRGFNGSGFHFDRGLVADASYAFTIRQALRVDTGVQAGWIQSVDDFGPGYVRVVGAGLALEFSGPWSTLVNVRFGHALESSLPGRSGGSNDVRFVMFKTFDRWSRKDKP
;
A
#
# COMPACT_ATOMS: atom_id res chain seq x y z
N MET A 1 30.08 -16.92 18.65
CA MET A 1 30.06 -18.40 18.66
C MET A 1 30.25 -18.82 20.11
N LEU A 2 29.44 -19.76 20.64
CA LEU A 2 29.28 -20.07 22.09
C LEU A 2 28.65 -18.91 22.90
N LEU A 3 27.66 -19.04 23.79
CA LEU A 3 26.60 -20.05 24.04
C LEU A 3 25.25 -19.29 24.17
N SER A 4 24.01 -19.78 23.98
CA SER A 4 23.36 -21.10 23.82
C SER A 4 22.96 -21.90 25.09
N CYS A 5 21.66 -22.23 25.19
CA CYS A 5 21.00 -23.25 26.04
C CYS A 5 20.52 -22.88 27.45
N LEU A 6 19.20 -22.66 27.58
CA LEU A 6 18.26 -23.02 28.68
C LEU A 6 16.90 -22.38 28.32
N GLY A 7 15.73 -23.00 28.42
CA GLY A 7 15.33 -24.35 28.84
C GLY A 7 13.86 -24.29 29.33
N ALA A 8 12.93 -25.02 28.72
CA ALA A 8 11.48 -24.78 28.88
C ALA A 8 10.74 -25.77 29.82
N ARG A 9 9.50 -25.39 30.22
CA ARG A 9 8.35 -26.15 30.78
C ARG A 9 8.12 -26.26 32.31
N ALA A 10 7.01 -25.63 32.77
CA ALA A 10 5.85 -26.21 33.50
C ALA A 10 4.76 -25.10 33.61
N LEU A 11 3.50 -25.19 33.15
CA LEU A 11 2.34 -26.04 33.53
C LEU A 11 1.87 -25.84 34.99
N ALA A 12 0.58 -25.70 35.36
CA ALA A 12 -0.70 -25.53 34.63
C ALA A 12 -1.88 -25.16 35.60
N GLY A 13 -3.07 -24.85 35.06
CA GLY A 13 -4.37 -24.67 35.78
C GLY A 13 -4.79 -23.20 35.91
N ILE A 14 -6.05 -22.76 35.77
CA ILE A 14 -7.42 -23.34 35.84
C ILE A 14 -8.30 -22.56 34.81
N GLY A 15 -9.39 -23.02 34.19
CA GLY A 15 -10.18 -24.27 34.24
C GLY A 15 -11.27 -24.27 33.14
N ARG A 16 -12.01 -25.39 32.98
CA ARG A 16 -13.01 -25.60 31.91
C ARG A 16 -14.45 -25.26 32.31
N VAL A 17 -15.18 -24.57 31.42
CA VAL A 17 -16.64 -24.63 31.16
C VAL A 17 -16.80 -24.24 29.67
N GLY A 18 -17.69 -24.79 28.83
CA GLY A 18 -18.61 -25.92 28.90
C GLY A 18 -19.36 -25.96 27.56
N THR A 19 -19.36 -27.09 26.84
CA THR A 19 -19.82 -27.16 25.44
C THR A 19 -21.33 -27.41 25.31
N SER A 20 -22.04 -26.56 24.59
CA SER A 20 -23.40 -26.80 24.05
C SER A 20 -23.37 -26.70 22.52
N ALA A 21 -24.15 -27.53 21.82
CA ALA A 21 -24.02 -27.71 20.38
C ALA A 21 -25.20 -27.16 19.56
N GLY A 22 -24.87 -26.51 18.43
CA GLY A 22 -25.74 -26.26 17.27
C GLY A 22 -26.43 -24.89 17.21
N PRO A 23 -26.80 -24.39 16.00
CA PRO A 23 -26.68 -25.03 14.68
C PRO A 23 -25.74 -24.31 13.67
N SER A 24 -25.14 -25.10 12.77
CA SER A 24 -24.69 -24.73 11.41
C SER A 24 -23.95 -23.39 11.18
N ASP A 25 -22.69 -23.29 11.62
CA ASP A 25 -21.70 -22.47 10.89
C ASP A 25 -21.28 -23.21 9.61
N GLN A 26 -21.64 -22.66 8.45
CA GLN A 26 -20.84 -22.88 7.24
C GLN A 26 -19.79 -21.75 7.20
N PRO A 27 -18.49 -22.03 7.37
CA PRO A 27 -17.47 -21.02 7.11
C PRO A 27 -17.58 -20.58 5.65
N ALA A 28 -17.52 -19.27 5.40
CA ALA A 28 -17.57 -18.72 4.06
C ALA A 28 -16.50 -19.41 3.20
N THR A 29 -16.95 -20.07 2.12
CA THR A 29 -16.04 -20.80 1.22
C THR A 29 -14.99 -19.81 0.73
N PRO A 30 -13.68 -20.07 0.90
CA PRO A 30 -12.66 -19.17 0.38
C PRO A 30 -12.83 -19.03 -1.13
N PRO A 31 -12.43 -17.89 -1.74
CA PRO A 31 -12.39 -17.77 -3.19
C PRO A 31 -11.43 -18.82 -3.74
N THR A 32 -11.97 -19.96 -4.17
CA THR A 32 -11.22 -20.97 -4.92
C THR A 32 -10.57 -20.27 -6.10
N ALA A 33 -9.26 -20.49 -6.27
CA ALA A 33 -8.52 -20.07 -7.46
C ALA A 33 -9.36 -20.33 -8.72
N PRO A 34 -9.38 -19.41 -9.69
CA PRO A 34 -10.34 -19.42 -10.78
C PRO A 34 -10.39 -20.80 -11.43
N ALA A 35 -11.58 -21.40 -11.45
CA ALA A 35 -11.78 -22.73 -12.00
C ALA A 35 -11.22 -22.77 -13.42
N SER A 36 -10.39 -23.77 -13.70
CA SER A 36 -9.59 -23.90 -14.93
C SER A 36 -10.35 -23.40 -16.16
N ARG A 37 -9.83 -22.35 -16.83
CA ARG A 37 -10.54 -21.52 -17.83
C ARG A 37 -11.17 -22.28 -19.02
N GLY A 38 -10.83 -23.54 -19.25
CA GLY A 38 -11.39 -24.42 -20.29
C GLY A 38 -12.85 -24.91 -20.10
N GLY A 39 -13.73 -24.09 -19.52
CA GLY A 39 -15.12 -24.45 -19.21
C GLY A 39 -16.15 -24.26 -20.34
N ASP A 40 -15.73 -23.74 -21.49
CA ASP A 40 -16.63 -23.38 -22.61
C ASP A 40 -16.50 -24.23 -23.87
N ALA A 41 -15.46 -25.07 -24.01
CA ALA A 41 -15.20 -25.79 -25.25
C ALA A 41 -16.43 -26.51 -25.82
N GLY A 42 -16.74 -26.25 -27.10
CA GLY A 42 -17.95 -26.71 -27.76
C GLY A 42 -19.21 -25.92 -27.42
N GLY A 43 -19.07 -24.71 -26.88
CA GLY A 43 -20.17 -23.80 -26.63
C GLY A 43 -20.84 -23.39 -27.94
N VAL A 44 -22.16 -23.34 -27.95
CA VAL A 44 -22.93 -22.85 -29.10
C VAL A 44 -24.20 -22.18 -28.59
N GLY A 45 -24.65 -21.13 -29.27
CA GLY A 45 -25.72 -20.30 -28.76
C GLY A 45 -26.19 -19.22 -29.72
N LEU A 46 -27.04 -18.35 -29.21
CA LEU A 46 -27.58 -17.19 -29.93
C LEU A 46 -27.19 -15.88 -29.24
N VAL A 47 -27.13 -14.81 -30.03
CA VAL A 47 -27.13 -13.42 -29.57
C VAL A 47 -28.54 -12.87 -29.80
N ILE A 48 -29.13 -12.27 -28.76
CA ILE A 48 -30.44 -11.61 -28.78
C ILE A 48 -30.32 -10.22 -28.14
N THR A 49 -31.30 -9.35 -28.37
CA THR A 49 -31.47 -8.11 -27.61
C THR A 49 -32.43 -8.32 -26.42
N GLU A 50 -32.33 -7.46 -25.41
CA GLU A 50 -33.22 -7.48 -24.22
C GLU A 50 -34.73 -7.38 -24.53
N THR A 51 -35.11 -6.91 -25.73
CA THR A 51 -36.52 -6.78 -26.15
C THR A 51 -37.03 -7.98 -26.94
N GLU A 52 -36.16 -8.90 -27.36
CA GLU A 52 -36.51 -10.07 -28.15
C GLU A 52 -36.82 -11.27 -27.24
N PRO A 53 -37.89 -12.04 -27.51
CA PRO A 53 -38.19 -13.23 -26.76
C PRO A 53 -37.15 -14.32 -27.02
N LEU A 54 -36.80 -15.08 -25.98
CA LEU A 54 -35.93 -16.25 -26.11
C LEU A 54 -36.57 -17.27 -27.09
N PRO A 55 -35.84 -17.78 -28.10
CA PRO A 55 -36.38 -18.77 -29.03
C PRO A 55 -36.76 -20.08 -28.33
N GLY A 56 -38.04 -20.45 -28.44
CA GLY A 56 -38.61 -21.61 -27.74
C GLY A 56 -38.05 -22.98 -28.15
N ASP A 57 -37.36 -23.05 -29.30
CA ASP A 57 -36.66 -24.23 -29.80
C ASP A 57 -35.21 -24.36 -29.27
N LEU A 58 -34.64 -23.31 -28.67
CA LEU A 58 -33.30 -23.39 -28.07
C LEU A 58 -33.40 -23.90 -26.62
N GLN A 59 -33.19 -25.20 -26.41
CA GLN A 59 -33.10 -25.81 -25.08
C GLN A 59 -31.77 -26.56 -24.92
N SER A 60 -31.06 -26.33 -23.81
CA SER A 60 -29.81 -27.08 -23.54
C SER A 60 -30.09 -28.58 -23.41
N PRO A 61 -29.24 -29.46 -23.98
CA PRO A 61 -29.42 -30.91 -23.86
C PRO A 61 -29.22 -31.40 -22.42
N SER A 62 -28.28 -30.80 -21.66
CA SER A 62 -28.08 -31.08 -20.23
C SER A 62 -27.33 -29.95 -19.52
N ASP A 63 -27.42 -29.91 -18.19
CA ASP A 63 -26.70 -28.91 -17.35
C ASP A 63 -25.18 -28.99 -17.47
N LYS A 64 -24.64 -30.14 -17.91
CA LYS A 64 -23.21 -30.36 -18.14
C LYS A 64 -22.74 -29.90 -19.53
N ALA A 65 -23.67 -29.67 -20.45
CA ALA A 65 -23.40 -29.18 -21.80
C ALA A 65 -24.44 -28.12 -22.17
N PRO A 66 -24.46 -26.96 -21.48
CA PRO A 66 -25.42 -25.91 -21.78
C PRO A 66 -25.12 -25.30 -23.16
N CYS A 67 -26.19 -24.90 -23.83
CA CYS A 67 -26.15 -23.88 -24.88
C CYS A 67 -26.02 -22.50 -24.23
N LEU A 68 -25.47 -21.55 -24.99
CA LEU A 68 -25.24 -20.18 -24.55
C LEU A 68 -26.35 -19.26 -25.07
N VAL A 69 -26.60 -18.16 -24.36
CA VAL A 69 -27.31 -17.01 -24.89
C VAL A 69 -26.59 -15.74 -24.45
N LEU A 70 -26.30 -14.83 -25.40
CA LEU A 70 -25.77 -13.50 -25.11
C LEU A 70 -26.89 -12.49 -25.30
N ILE A 71 -27.23 -11.78 -24.22
CA ILE A 71 -28.25 -10.73 -24.24
C ILE A 71 -27.55 -9.38 -24.39
N ARG A 72 -27.78 -8.68 -25.50
CA ARG A 72 -27.39 -7.27 -25.67
C ARG A 72 -28.32 -6.41 -24.82
N THR A 73 -27.70 -5.57 -23.99
CA THR A 73 -28.40 -4.68 -23.05
C THR A 73 -28.06 -3.23 -23.31
N ASP A 74 -29.07 -2.37 -23.23
CA ASP A 74 -28.95 -0.93 -23.31
C ASP A 74 -28.60 -0.31 -21.93
N ARG A 75 -28.61 1.03 -21.86
CA ARG A 75 -28.35 1.76 -20.62
C ARG A 75 -29.46 1.57 -19.57
N ASP A 76 -30.72 1.44 -19.97
CA ASP A 76 -31.85 1.35 -19.05
C ASP A 76 -31.77 0.08 -18.19
N VAL A 77 -31.24 -1.04 -18.72
CA VAL A 77 -31.02 -2.27 -17.94
C VAL A 77 -29.98 -2.10 -16.82
N LEU A 78 -28.98 -1.23 -17.00
CA LEU A 78 -28.05 -0.89 -15.92
C LEU A 78 -28.67 0.06 -14.88
N GLU A 79 -29.72 0.80 -15.24
CA GLU A 79 -30.48 1.64 -14.32
C GLU A 79 -31.62 0.87 -13.62
N ALA A 80 -32.19 -0.15 -14.27
CA ALA A 80 -33.28 -1.01 -13.78
C ALA A 80 -33.02 -2.51 -14.15
N PRO A 81 -32.15 -3.21 -13.40
CA PRO A 81 -31.77 -4.61 -13.65
C PRO A 81 -32.94 -5.60 -13.74
N GLU A 82 -34.05 -5.32 -13.06
CA GLU A 82 -35.28 -6.12 -13.07
C GLU A 82 -35.89 -6.31 -14.47
N ARG A 83 -35.54 -5.45 -15.44
CA ARG A 83 -35.93 -5.60 -16.86
C ARG A 83 -35.47 -6.94 -17.46
N LEU A 84 -34.39 -7.54 -16.95
CA LEU A 84 -33.88 -8.83 -17.42
C LEU A 84 -34.57 -10.05 -16.80
N ASP A 85 -35.33 -9.91 -15.71
CA ASP A 85 -35.79 -11.04 -14.90
C ASP A 85 -36.58 -12.07 -15.73
N GLY A 86 -37.47 -11.62 -16.61
CA GLY A 86 -38.23 -12.51 -17.51
C GLY A 86 -37.36 -13.30 -18.50
N LEU A 87 -36.26 -12.71 -18.99
CA LEU A 87 -35.30 -13.41 -19.86
C LEU A 87 -34.39 -14.35 -19.08
N LEU A 88 -33.99 -13.98 -17.86
CA LEU A 88 -33.20 -14.84 -16.98
C LEU A 88 -34.00 -16.07 -16.51
N GLU A 89 -35.29 -15.89 -16.18
CA GLU A 89 -36.22 -16.98 -15.88
C GLU A 89 -36.43 -17.90 -17.09
N ALA A 90 -36.67 -17.35 -18.28
CA ALA A 90 -36.81 -18.14 -19.50
C ALA A 90 -35.53 -18.93 -19.82
N ALA A 91 -34.36 -18.29 -19.73
CA ALA A 91 -33.07 -18.95 -19.93
C ALA A 91 -32.83 -20.07 -18.90
N ALA A 92 -33.22 -19.88 -17.64
CA ALA A 92 -33.14 -20.90 -16.60
C ALA A 92 -34.07 -22.10 -16.89
N GLN A 93 -35.31 -21.86 -17.33
CA GLN A 93 -36.24 -22.92 -17.76
C GLN A 93 -35.69 -23.73 -18.95
N HIS A 94 -35.00 -23.06 -19.87
CA HIS A 94 -34.33 -23.66 -21.03
C HIS A 94 -32.94 -24.24 -20.70
N ARG A 95 -32.47 -24.11 -19.44
CA ARG A 95 -31.16 -24.54 -18.91
C ARG A 95 -29.98 -23.93 -19.68
N LEU A 96 -30.13 -22.71 -20.20
CA LEU A 96 -29.10 -22.00 -20.94
C LEU A 96 -28.08 -21.35 -20.00
N ARG A 97 -26.85 -21.16 -20.47
CA ARG A 97 -25.83 -20.35 -19.80
C ARG A 97 -25.89 -18.92 -20.35
N VAL A 98 -26.31 -17.97 -19.53
CA VAL A 98 -26.47 -16.57 -19.93
C VAL A 98 -25.13 -15.82 -19.90
N ALA A 99 -24.89 -15.02 -20.92
CA ALA A 99 -23.94 -13.92 -20.94
C ALA A 99 -24.70 -12.61 -21.23
N VAL A 100 -24.16 -11.47 -20.78
CA VAL A 100 -24.74 -10.14 -21.02
C VAL A 100 -23.72 -9.24 -21.69
N SER A 101 -24.11 -8.54 -22.77
CA SER A 101 -23.30 -7.52 -23.42
C SER A 101 -23.77 -6.13 -23.01
N ILE A 102 -22.87 -5.38 -22.37
CA ILE A 102 -23.10 -4.02 -21.89
C ILE A 102 -22.88 -3.05 -23.04
N SER A 103 -23.91 -2.31 -23.45
CA SER A 103 -23.77 -1.28 -24.48
C SER A 103 -22.92 -0.09 -24.00
N GLU A 104 -22.16 0.46 -24.94
CA GLU A 104 -21.43 1.73 -24.84
C GLU A 104 -22.31 2.97 -25.12
N GLU A 105 -23.54 2.77 -25.61
CA GLU A 105 -24.45 3.85 -25.95
C GLU A 105 -25.13 4.48 -24.72
N GLY A 106 -25.46 5.77 -24.81
CA GLY A 106 -26.17 6.51 -23.77
C GLY A 106 -25.35 6.99 -22.57
N TRP A 107 -24.09 6.57 -22.41
CA TRP A 107 -23.26 6.88 -21.21
C TRP A 107 -22.44 8.18 -21.26
N GLY A 108 -22.42 8.89 -22.39
CA GLY A 108 -21.59 10.09 -22.59
C GLY A 108 -20.09 9.74 -22.71
N ASP A 109 -19.23 10.73 -22.46
CA ASP A 109 -17.78 10.48 -22.40
C ASP A 109 -17.38 9.91 -21.02
N LEU A 110 -17.22 8.60 -20.95
CA LEU A 110 -16.80 7.88 -19.74
C LEU A 110 -15.34 8.19 -19.32
N THR A 111 -14.54 8.80 -20.19
CA THR A 111 -13.14 9.19 -19.91
C THR A 111 -13.01 10.61 -19.35
N ALA A 112 -14.05 11.44 -19.50
CA ALA A 112 -14.07 12.81 -19.00
C ALA A 112 -14.09 12.88 -17.46
N ARG A 113 -13.36 13.85 -16.88
CA ARG A 113 -13.42 14.13 -15.44
C ARG A 113 -14.57 15.09 -15.14
N SER A 114 -15.45 14.71 -14.21
CA SER A 114 -16.53 15.61 -13.74
C SER A 114 -15.96 16.79 -12.95
N ALA A 115 -16.57 17.97 -13.10
CA ALA A 115 -16.25 19.17 -12.32
C ALA A 115 -17.05 19.27 -11.00
N ALA A 116 -18.04 18.39 -10.78
CA ALA A 116 -18.83 18.31 -9.56
C ALA A 116 -19.42 16.90 -9.40
N GLY A 117 -18.87 16.10 -8.47
CA GLY A 117 -19.28 14.72 -8.21
C GLY A 117 -18.33 13.65 -8.78
N ALA A 118 -18.62 12.39 -8.49
CA ALA A 118 -17.81 11.25 -8.94
C ALA A 118 -17.67 11.20 -10.48
N PRO A 119 -16.53 10.76 -11.04
CA PRO A 119 -16.36 10.68 -12.47
C PRO A 119 -17.38 9.70 -13.12
N PRO A 120 -17.81 9.96 -14.38
CA PRO A 120 -18.82 9.14 -15.06
C PRO A 120 -18.53 7.63 -15.07
N SER A 121 -17.24 7.25 -15.16
CA SER A 121 -16.81 5.84 -15.12
C SER A 121 -16.95 5.17 -13.75
N ASP A 122 -17.00 5.91 -12.63
CA ASP A 122 -17.28 5.32 -11.32
C ASP A 122 -18.76 4.98 -11.17
N LEU A 123 -19.65 5.90 -11.55
CA LEU A 123 -21.10 5.68 -11.54
C LEU A 123 -21.50 4.52 -12.47
N TRP A 124 -20.90 4.45 -13.66
CA TRP A 124 -21.09 3.34 -14.59
C TRP A 124 -20.64 2.00 -13.98
N ALA A 125 -19.44 1.95 -13.38
CA ALA A 125 -18.96 0.73 -12.73
C ALA A 125 -19.80 0.32 -11.51
N GLU A 126 -20.31 1.27 -10.73
CA GLU A 126 -21.25 1.02 -9.61
C GLU A 126 -22.54 0.37 -10.11
N ARG A 127 -23.13 0.90 -11.20
CA ARG A 127 -24.35 0.37 -11.84
C ARG A 127 -24.13 -1.01 -12.43
N LEU A 128 -22.99 -1.24 -13.09
CA LEU A 128 -22.60 -2.56 -13.59
C LEU A 128 -22.42 -3.57 -12.43
N GLY A 129 -21.83 -3.16 -11.31
CA GLY A 129 -21.75 -3.98 -10.10
C GLY A 129 -23.12 -4.25 -9.47
N ALA A 130 -24.08 -3.32 -9.56
CA ALA A 130 -25.46 -3.53 -9.12
C ALA A 130 -26.20 -4.56 -9.99
N LEU A 131 -26.08 -4.47 -11.32
CA LEU A 131 -26.58 -5.47 -12.27
C LEU A 131 -25.98 -6.86 -11.98
N ALA A 132 -24.68 -6.94 -11.70
CA ALA A 132 -24.01 -8.20 -11.36
C ALA A 132 -24.48 -8.78 -10.00
N ARG A 133 -24.79 -7.94 -9.01
CA ARG A 133 -25.41 -8.38 -7.74
C ARG A 133 -26.84 -8.89 -7.93
N HIS A 134 -27.64 -8.21 -8.76
CA HIS A 134 -29.03 -8.56 -9.04
C HIS A 134 -29.13 -9.90 -9.79
N ALA A 135 -28.39 -10.05 -10.89
CA ALA A 135 -28.34 -11.31 -11.64
C ALA A 135 -27.70 -12.47 -10.84
N GLY A 136 -26.80 -12.16 -9.90
CA GLY A 136 -26.14 -13.13 -9.05
C GLY A 136 -25.45 -14.24 -9.86
N GLY A 137 -25.80 -15.49 -9.58
CA GLY A 137 -25.23 -16.66 -10.27
C GLY A 137 -25.90 -17.03 -11.60
N THR A 138 -26.91 -16.31 -12.07
CA THR A 138 -27.66 -16.65 -13.30
C THR A 138 -26.91 -16.24 -14.58
N VAL A 139 -26.18 -15.13 -14.53
CA VAL A 139 -25.29 -14.66 -15.60
C VAL A 139 -23.87 -15.15 -15.34
N ALA A 140 -23.31 -15.87 -16.31
CA ALA A 140 -22.00 -16.51 -16.21
C ALA A 140 -20.85 -15.69 -16.83
N ALA A 141 -21.18 -14.71 -17.68
CA ALA A 141 -20.20 -13.87 -18.34
C ALA A 141 -20.74 -12.48 -18.68
N TYR A 142 -19.88 -11.47 -18.63
CA TYR A 142 -20.19 -10.07 -18.95
C TYR A 142 -19.24 -9.58 -20.04
N GLN A 143 -19.80 -9.18 -21.18
CA GLN A 143 -19.09 -8.54 -22.27
C GLN A 143 -19.08 -7.03 -22.07
N ILE A 144 -17.88 -6.46 -22.03
CA ILE A 144 -17.67 -5.04 -21.79
C ILE A 144 -17.51 -4.34 -23.14
N PHE A 145 -18.62 -3.77 -23.62
CA PHE A 145 -18.81 -3.13 -24.93
C PHE A 145 -18.79 -4.12 -26.11
N GLU A 146 -19.51 -3.76 -27.18
CA GLU A 146 -19.68 -4.68 -28.32
C GLU A 146 -18.45 -4.69 -29.21
N GLN A 147 -17.91 -3.51 -29.53
CA GLN A 147 -16.78 -3.35 -30.46
C GLN A 147 -15.79 -2.29 -29.94
N PRO A 148 -15.16 -2.52 -28.77
CA PRO A 148 -14.42 -1.49 -28.04
C PRO A 148 -13.26 -0.85 -28.82
N ALA A 149 -12.64 -1.61 -29.74
CA ALA A 149 -11.55 -1.12 -30.60
C ALA A 149 -11.99 -0.04 -31.60
N GLU A 150 -13.28 0.03 -31.97
CA GLU A 150 -13.79 1.07 -32.88
C GLU A 150 -14.02 2.42 -32.19
N ARG A 151 -14.11 2.43 -30.85
CA ARG A 151 -14.59 3.57 -30.08
C ARG A 151 -13.62 4.11 -29.03
N PHE A 152 -12.68 3.29 -28.54
CA PHE A 152 -11.77 3.65 -27.47
C PHE A 152 -10.30 3.40 -27.84
N GLY A 153 -9.39 4.26 -27.40
CA GLY A 153 -7.97 3.93 -27.37
C GLY A 153 -7.70 2.78 -26.39
N ALA A 154 -6.71 1.93 -26.68
CA ALA A 154 -6.43 0.74 -25.87
C ALA A 154 -6.14 1.08 -24.39
N ALA A 155 -5.52 2.24 -24.12
CA ALA A 155 -5.28 2.75 -22.77
C ALA A 155 -6.57 3.14 -22.02
N ASP A 156 -7.49 3.84 -22.68
CA ASP A 156 -8.76 4.27 -22.07
C ASP A 156 -9.68 3.06 -21.83
N TYR A 157 -9.71 2.12 -22.79
CA TYR A 157 -10.45 0.88 -22.62
C TYR A 157 -9.85 0.00 -21.50
N ALA A 158 -8.51 -0.08 -21.37
CA ALA A 158 -7.88 -0.83 -20.27
C ALA A 158 -8.37 -0.35 -18.90
N TYR A 159 -8.49 0.96 -18.70
CA TYR A 159 -9.01 1.57 -17.47
C TYR A 159 -10.49 1.20 -17.21
N LEU A 160 -11.34 1.35 -18.23
CA LEU A 160 -12.77 0.99 -18.12
C LEU A 160 -12.98 -0.50 -17.88
N LEU A 161 -12.23 -1.35 -18.59
CA LEU A 161 -12.23 -2.80 -18.45
C LEU A 161 -11.83 -3.24 -17.04
N LYS A 162 -10.76 -2.67 -16.48
CA LYS A 162 -10.32 -2.98 -15.10
C LYS A 162 -11.36 -2.60 -14.06
N LYS A 163 -11.97 -1.41 -14.19
CA LYS A 163 -13.09 -0.99 -13.31
C LYS A 163 -14.27 -1.95 -13.41
N ALA A 164 -14.70 -2.27 -14.63
CA ALA A 164 -15.81 -3.18 -14.88
C ALA A 164 -15.56 -4.59 -14.31
N ALA A 165 -14.39 -5.16 -14.59
CA ALA A 165 -14.00 -6.48 -14.11
C ALA A 165 -13.95 -6.54 -12.57
N VAL A 166 -13.42 -5.50 -11.90
CA VAL A 166 -13.43 -5.42 -10.42
C VAL A 166 -14.86 -5.31 -9.89
N ALA A 167 -15.70 -4.43 -10.45
CA ALA A 167 -17.08 -4.25 -10.00
C ALA A 167 -17.94 -5.52 -10.18
N VAL A 168 -17.85 -6.17 -11.34
CA VAL A 168 -18.54 -7.44 -11.64
C VAL A 168 -18.05 -8.57 -10.74
N ARG A 169 -16.74 -8.77 -10.62
CA ARG A 169 -16.18 -9.89 -9.84
C ARG A 169 -16.24 -9.67 -8.33
N ALA A 170 -16.39 -8.44 -7.85
CA ALA A 170 -16.73 -8.15 -6.45
C ALA A 170 -18.16 -8.57 -6.11
N ALA A 171 -19.09 -8.49 -7.08
CA ALA A 171 -20.47 -8.94 -6.95
C ALA A 171 -20.62 -10.47 -7.13
N ASN A 172 -19.97 -11.04 -8.15
CA ASN A 172 -19.96 -12.46 -8.44
C ASN A 172 -18.53 -12.92 -8.76
N PRO A 173 -17.79 -13.52 -7.80
CA PRO A 173 -16.41 -13.97 -8.00
C PRO A 173 -16.21 -15.05 -9.07
N ARG A 174 -17.27 -15.65 -9.62
CA ARG A 174 -17.23 -16.63 -10.71
C ARG A 174 -17.64 -16.05 -12.06
N ALA A 175 -18.07 -14.79 -12.12
CA ALA A 175 -18.41 -14.12 -13.36
C ALA A 175 -17.16 -13.91 -14.23
N ARG A 176 -17.28 -14.25 -15.51
CA ARG A 176 -16.18 -14.14 -16.48
C ARG A 176 -16.31 -12.88 -17.30
N ILE A 177 -15.17 -12.29 -17.67
CA ILE A 177 -15.12 -11.04 -18.43
C ILE A 177 -14.76 -11.34 -19.89
N VAL A 178 -15.61 -10.84 -20.79
CA VAL A 178 -15.50 -11.02 -22.24
C VAL A 178 -15.07 -9.70 -22.86
N LEU A 179 -13.96 -9.71 -23.61
CA LEU A 179 -13.60 -8.62 -24.50
C LEU A 179 -14.55 -8.62 -25.70
N GLY A 180 -15.03 -7.44 -26.12
CA GLY A 180 -15.90 -7.29 -27.29
C GLY A 180 -15.30 -7.76 -28.62
N GLY A 181 -16.15 -7.86 -29.65
CA GLY A 181 -15.87 -8.52 -30.92
C GLY A 181 -14.79 -7.86 -31.78
N LEU A 182 -13.57 -8.40 -31.71
CA LEU A 182 -12.41 -7.97 -32.47
C LEU A 182 -12.45 -8.43 -33.93
N GLY A 183 -12.07 -7.53 -34.83
CA GLY A 183 -11.79 -7.79 -36.24
C GLY A 183 -10.30 -7.98 -36.53
N ARG A 184 -9.98 -8.31 -37.79
CA ARG A 184 -8.60 -8.47 -38.28
C ARG A 184 -7.69 -7.24 -38.13
N GLY A 185 -8.27 -6.04 -38.05
CA GLY A 185 -7.52 -4.78 -37.92
C GLY A 185 -7.06 -4.49 -36.50
N ASP A 186 -7.65 -5.14 -35.50
CA ASP A 186 -7.55 -4.72 -34.09
C ASP A 186 -6.38 -5.38 -33.36
N THR A 187 -5.49 -6.06 -34.09
CA THR A 187 -4.39 -6.84 -33.53
C THR A 187 -3.38 -5.99 -32.75
N SER A 188 -3.01 -4.83 -33.29
CA SER A 188 -2.13 -3.86 -32.61
C SER A 188 -2.79 -3.19 -31.40
N TRP A 189 -4.11 -2.95 -31.48
CA TRP A 189 -4.89 -2.43 -30.36
C TRP A 189 -4.95 -3.45 -29.21
N LEU A 190 -5.11 -4.75 -29.53
CA LEU A 190 -5.07 -5.83 -28.55
C LEU A 190 -3.67 -5.99 -27.92
N GLU A 191 -2.60 -5.90 -28.72
CA GLU A 191 -1.22 -5.88 -28.21
C GLU A 191 -0.99 -4.72 -27.23
N GLU A 192 -1.46 -3.50 -27.55
CA GLU A 192 -1.37 -2.38 -26.62
C GLU A 192 -2.23 -2.61 -25.37
N LEU A 193 -3.46 -3.12 -25.50
CA LEU A 193 -4.32 -3.42 -24.35
C LEU A 193 -3.64 -4.38 -23.36
N TYR A 194 -3.01 -5.45 -23.85
CA TYR A 194 -2.22 -6.35 -23.01
C TYR A 194 -0.99 -5.66 -22.38
N ALA A 195 -0.31 -4.76 -23.10
CA ALA A 195 0.77 -3.93 -22.56
C ALA A 195 0.30 -2.89 -21.52
N ARG A 196 -1.00 -2.73 -21.30
CA ARG A 196 -1.61 -1.98 -20.19
C ARG A 196 -2.07 -2.87 -19.03
N ASP A 197 -1.50 -4.06 -18.85
CA ASP A 197 -1.78 -4.97 -17.72
C ASP A 197 -3.24 -5.50 -17.71
N ALA A 198 -3.84 -5.75 -18.89
CA ALA A 198 -5.24 -6.16 -19.01
C ALA A 198 -5.51 -7.66 -18.75
N ALA A 199 -4.50 -8.54 -18.92
CA ALA A 199 -4.69 -10.00 -18.87
C ALA A 199 -5.44 -10.53 -17.63
N PRO A 200 -5.16 -10.10 -16.39
CA PRO A 200 -5.87 -10.61 -15.21
C PRO A 200 -7.37 -10.30 -15.21
N TYR A 201 -7.79 -9.28 -15.97
CA TYR A 201 -9.15 -8.75 -16.00
C TYR A 201 -9.99 -9.32 -17.17
N LEU A 202 -9.40 -10.18 -18.01
CA LEU A 202 -10.06 -10.87 -19.11
C LEU A 202 -10.08 -12.39 -18.86
N ASP A 203 -11.13 -13.05 -19.34
CA ASP A 203 -11.20 -14.52 -19.38
C ASP A 203 -11.49 -15.05 -20.80
N ILE A 204 -12.12 -14.23 -21.64
CA ILE A 204 -12.59 -14.59 -22.98
C ILE A 204 -12.27 -13.45 -23.96
N LEU A 205 -11.74 -13.80 -25.13
CA LEU A 205 -11.59 -12.90 -26.29
C LEU A 205 -12.66 -13.21 -27.33
N ALA A 206 -13.47 -12.23 -27.72
CA ALA A 206 -14.42 -12.39 -28.81
C ALA A 206 -13.78 -12.01 -30.16
N ALA A 207 -13.89 -12.90 -31.14
CA ALA A 207 -13.73 -12.57 -32.55
C ALA A 207 -15.09 -12.23 -33.16
N ARG A 208 -15.14 -11.20 -34.01
CA ARG A 208 -16.36 -10.78 -34.71
C ARG A 208 -16.83 -11.80 -35.76
N ASP A 209 -15.88 -12.53 -36.36
CA ASP A 209 -16.17 -13.49 -37.42
C ASP A 209 -15.09 -14.58 -37.58
N LEU A 210 -15.42 -15.61 -38.38
CA LEU A 210 -14.52 -16.71 -38.72
C LEU A 210 -13.25 -16.28 -39.50
N PRO A 211 -13.29 -15.26 -40.38
CA PRO A 211 -12.08 -14.61 -40.91
C PRO A 211 -11.13 -14.06 -39.86
N SER A 212 -11.62 -13.43 -38.78
CA SER A 212 -10.81 -12.77 -37.75
C SER A 212 -10.23 -13.75 -36.73
N LEU A 213 -10.95 -14.86 -36.46
CA LEU A 213 -10.58 -15.90 -35.49
C LEU A 213 -9.08 -16.30 -35.51
N ALA A 214 -8.49 -16.51 -36.69
CA ALA A 214 -7.11 -16.98 -36.80
C ALA A 214 -6.08 -15.99 -36.22
N ALA A 215 -6.26 -14.70 -36.45
CA ALA A 215 -5.37 -13.66 -35.90
C ALA A 215 -5.55 -13.49 -34.39
N ILE A 216 -6.79 -13.63 -33.90
CA ILE A 216 -7.09 -13.56 -32.45
C ILE A 216 -6.52 -14.78 -31.71
N LEU A 217 -6.57 -15.98 -32.29
CA LEU A 217 -5.96 -17.17 -31.71
C LEU A 217 -4.42 -17.05 -31.63
N GLU A 218 -3.76 -16.57 -32.68
CA GLU A 218 -2.30 -16.34 -32.66
C GLU A 218 -1.89 -15.34 -31.56
N LEU A 219 -2.67 -14.27 -31.38
CA LEU A 219 -2.44 -13.32 -30.28
C LEU A 219 -2.76 -13.92 -28.91
N ARG A 220 -3.84 -14.69 -28.76
CA ARG A 220 -4.20 -15.41 -27.52
C ARG A 220 -3.06 -16.33 -27.11
N ASP A 221 -2.65 -17.23 -28.00
CA ASP A 221 -1.59 -18.22 -27.75
C ASP A 221 -0.23 -17.57 -27.39
N ARG A 222 -0.02 -16.29 -27.74
CA ARG A 222 1.20 -15.54 -27.45
C ARG A 222 1.11 -14.61 -26.22
N LEU A 223 -0.06 -14.06 -25.92
CA LEU A 223 -0.25 -13.00 -24.90
C LEU A 223 -1.01 -13.47 -23.66
N ASP A 224 -2.03 -14.33 -23.82
CA ASP A 224 -2.74 -15.00 -22.72
C ASP A 224 -3.23 -16.38 -23.19
N PRO A 225 -2.37 -17.42 -23.12
CA PRO A 225 -2.71 -18.79 -23.53
C PRO A 225 -3.90 -19.41 -22.77
N SER A 226 -4.35 -18.77 -21.69
CA SER A 226 -5.41 -19.28 -20.82
C SER A 226 -6.80 -18.69 -21.12
N ALA A 227 -6.87 -17.59 -21.87
CA ALA A 227 -8.15 -17.00 -22.29
C ALA A 227 -8.87 -17.90 -23.30
N ALA A 228 -10.17 -18.06 -23.15
CA ALA A 228 -11.00 -18.76 -24.15
C ALA A 228 -11.27 -17.84 -25.36
N VAL A 229 -11.54 -18.40 -26.53
CA VAL A 229 -11.88 -17.61 -27.74
C VAL A 229 -13.29 -17.92 -28.21
N TRP A 230 -14.15 -16.90 -28.22
CA TRP A 230 -15.53 -16.99 -28.71
C TRP A 230 -15.64 -16.36 -30.09
N ILE A 231 -16.53 -16.85 -30.95
CA ILE A 231 -17.08 -16.05 -32.06
C ILE A 231 -18.43 -15.49 -31.60
N ILE A 232 -18.62 -14.18 -31.73
CA ILE A 232 -19.86 -13.49 -31.37
C ILE A 232 -20.40 -12.77 -32.60
N GLY A 233 -21.69 -12.95 -32.90
CA GLY A 233 -22.34 -12.36 -34.06
C GLY A 233 -22.16 -13.15 -35.35
N ALA A 234 -21.99 -14.47 -35.26
CA ALA A 234 -21.89 -15.34 -36.43
C ALA A 234 -23.20 -15.29 -37.25
N THR A 235 -23.11 -14.96 -38.54
CA THR A 235 -24.28 -14.90 -39.43
C THR A 235 -24.58 -16.24 -40.07
N VAL A 236 -25.86 -16.48 -40.36
CA VAL A 236 -26.37 -17.65 -41.09
C VAL A 236 -26.95 -17.20 -42.43
N ASP A 237 -26.96 -18.10 -43.42
CA ASP A 237 -27.66 -17.88 -44.69
C ASP A 237 -29.17 -17.99 -44.45
N PRO A 238 -29.98 -16.94 -44.70
CA PRO A 238 -31.43 -16.99 -44.50
C PRO A 238 -32.13 -18.03 -45.37
N ALA A 239 -31.57 -18.39 -46.54
CA ALA A 239 -32.13 -19.41 -47.42
C ALA A 239 -31.78 -20.84 -46.98
N ALA A 240 -30.70 -21.02 -46.21
CA ALA A 240 -30.23 -22.31 -45.71
C ALA A 240 -29.65 -22.19 -44.28
N PRO A 241 -30.46 -21.85 -43.27
CA PRO A 241 -29.96 -21.48 -41.94
C PRO A 241 -29.31 -22.67 -41.21
N ARG A 242 -29.90 -23.87 -41.30
CA ARG A 242 -29.34 -25.07 -40.65
C ARG A 242 -28.00 -25.52 -41.26
N PRO A 243 -27.86 -25.69 -42.59
CA PRO A 243 -26.57 -26.04 -43.20
C PRO A 243 -25.49 -24.97 -42.98
N SER A 244 -25.84 -23.68 -43.10
CA SER A 244 -24.86 -22.60 -42.92
C SER A 244 -24.38 -22.45 -41.47
N ALA A 245 -25.28 -22.54 -40.48
CA ALA A 245 -24.91 -22.56 -39.06
C ALA A 245 -23.99 -23.75 -38.73
N THR A 246 -24.34 -24.94 -39.22
CA THR A 246 -23.53 -26.15 -39.01
C THR A 246 -22.11 -25.98 -39.57
N ARG A 247 -22.00 -25.48 -40.80
CA ARG A 247 -20.70 -25.19 -41.43
C ARG A 247 -19.86 -24.23 -40.60
N VAL A 248 -20.42 -23.09 -40.21
CA VAL A 248 -19.69 -22.05 -39.47
C VAL A 248 -19.26 -22.56 -38.08
N TYR A 249 -20.13 -23.30 -37.38
CA TYR A 249 -19.79 -23.91 -36.09
C TYR A 249 -18.61 -24.89 -36.19
N LEU A 250 -18.64 -25.79 -37.19
CA LEU A 250 -17.60 -26.79 -37.40
C LEU A 250 -16.27 -26.15 -37.84
N GLU A 251 -16.31 -25.20 -38.78
CA GLU A 251 -15.12 -24.48 -39.24
C GLU A 251 -14.47 -23.64 -38.12
N ALA A 252 -15.27 -23.04 -37.23
CA ALA A 252 -14.79 -22.32 -36.06
C ALA A 252 -14.17 -23.26 -35.01
N ARG A 253 -14.88 -24.33 -34.64
CA ARG A 253 -14.41 -25.33 -33.66
C ARG A 253 -13.12 -26.01 -34.12
N ALA A 254 -13.02 -26.36 -35.39
CA ALA A 254 -11.83 -26.99 -35.96
C ALA A 254 -10.59 -26.08 -35.97
N ARG A 255 -10.79 -24.76 -36.01
CA ARG A 255 -9.71 -23.76 -35.89
C ARG A 255 -9.31 -23.46 -34.45
N GLY A 256 -10.09 -23.91 -33.45
CA GLY A 256 -9.79 -23.70 -32.03
C GLY A 256 -10.71 -22.71 -31.30
N ALA A 257 -11.85 -22.31 -31.88
CA ALA A 257 -12.85 -21.54 -31.12
C ALA A 257 -13.49 -22.41 -30.02
N ASP A 258 -13.58 -21.86 -28.81
CA ASP A 258 -14.24 -22.49 -27.67
C ASP A 258 -15.76 -22.45 -27.80
N ALA A 259 -16.30 -21.29 -28.22
CA ALA A 259 -17.74 -21.10 -28.41
C ALA A 259 -18.10 -20.30 -29.69
N VAL A 260 -19.31 -20.50 -30.21
CA VAL A 260 -19.86 -19.75 -31.35
C VAL A 260 -21.29 -19.29 -31.05
N LEU A 261 -21.53 -17.99 -31.08
CA LEU A 261 -22.84 -17.37 -30.88
C LEU A 261 -23.33 -16.77 -32.20
N PHE A 262 -24.47 -17.26 -32.68
CA PHE A 262 -25.09 -16.80 -33.92
C PHE A 262 -26.05 -15.63 -33.67
N GLU A 263 -26.13 -14.69 -34.62
CA GLU A 263 -27.19 -13.67 -34.58
C GLU A 263 -28.57 -14.34 -34.68
N ALA A 264 -29.51 -13.91 -33.83
CA ALA A 264 -30.89 -14.38 -33.93
C ALA A 264 -31.52 -13.92 -35.26
N PRO A 265 -32.28 -14.79 -35.97
CA PRO A 265 -33.02 -14.38 -37.16
C PRO A 265 -34.08 -13.32 -36.79
N PRO A 266 -34.18 -12.20 -37.53
CA PRO A 266 -35.15 -11.16 -37.22
C PRO A 266 -36.58 -11.70 -37.33
N ALA A 267 -37.41 -11.43 -36.33
CA ALA A 267 -38.79 -11.93 -36.22
C ALA A 267 -39.73 -11.53 -37.38
N ALA A 268 -39.30 -10.60 -38.23
CA ALA A 268 -40.04 -10.07 -39.39
C ALA A 268 -39.34 -10.31 -40.74
N ALA A 269 -38.52 -11.36 -40.87
CA ALA A 269 -38.01 -11.78 -42.17
C ALA A 269 -39.17 -12.10 -43.15
N PRO A 270 -39.19 -11.55 -44.37
CA PRO A 270 -40.25 -11.84 -45.33
C PRO A 270 -40.21 -13.32 -45.73
N VAL A 271 -41.34 -14.00 -45.55
CA VAL A 271 -41.51 -15.42 -45.89
C VAL A 271 -41.25 -15.60 -47.39
N PRO A 272 -40.28 -16.45 -47.82
CA PRO A 272 -40.09 -16.76 -49.23
C PRO A 272 -41.36 -17.41 -49.81
N GLU A 273 -41.66 -17.15 -51.09
CA GLU A 273 -42.92 -17.58 -51.75
C GLU A 273 -43.15 -19.11 -51.78
N THR A 274 -42.18 -19.92 -51.34
CA THR A 274 -42.25 -21.38 -51.24
C THR A 274 -42.33 -21.95 -49.81
N GLY A 275 -42.35 -21.11 -48.77
CA GLY A 275 -43.01 -21.43 -47.50
C GLY A 275 -42.15 -21.66 -46.23
N GLN A 276 -42.86 -21.44 -45.10
CA GLN A 276 -42.49 -21.59 -43.69
C GLN A 276 -41.41 -20.65 -43.10
N PRO A 277 -41.59 -20.20 -41.83
CA PRO A 277 -40.58 -19.42 -41.11
C PRO A 277 -39.36 -20.27 -40.71
N VAL A 278 -38.23 -19.61 -40.46
CA VAL A 278 -36.99 -20.22 -39.93
C VAL A 278 -37.29 -20.89 -38.58
N THR A 279 -37.49 -22.20 -38.59
CA THR A 279 -37.93 -22.99 -37.43
C THR A 279 -36.93 -24.12 -37.13
N GLY A 280 -36.58 -24.29 -35.85
CA GLY A 280 -35.60 -25.30 -35.42
C GLY A 280 -34.16 -24.92 -35.76
N LEU A 281 -33.79 -23.65 -35.63
CA LEU A 281 -32.37 -23.28 -35.50
C LEU A 281 -31.90 -23.60 -34.07
N GLY A 282 -32.73 -23.30 -33.06
CA GLY A 282 -32.46 -23.67 -31.66
C GLY A 282 -32.29 -25.18 -31.48
N ASP A 283 -33.17 -25.98 -32.10
CA ASP A 283 -33.07 -27.45 -32.11
C ASP A 283 -31.74 -27.94 -32.70
N LEU A 284 -31.27 -27.30 -33.79
CA LEU A 284 -29.97 -27.60 -34.38
C LEU A 284 -28.84 -27.25 -33.42
N LEU A 285 -28.83 -26.06 -32.82
CA LEU A 285 -27.74 -25.64 -31.91
C LEU A 285 -27.69 -26.56 -30.68
N ALA A 286 -28.85 -26.92 -30.11
CA ALA A 286 -28.96 -27.91 -29.04
C ALA A 286 -28.41 -29.29 -29.45
N THR A 287 -28.72 -29.72 -30.67
CA THR A 287 -28.22 -30.98 -31.24
C THR A 287 -26.71 -30.93 -31.47
N LEU A 288 -26.18 -29.85 -32.05
CA LEU A 288 -24.74 -29.64 -32.24
C LEU A 288 -23.98 -29.61 -30.91
N ARG A 289 -24.56 -29.01 -29.85
CA ARG A 289 -23.98 -29.01 -28.50
C ARG A 289 -23.87 -30.41 -27.91
N SER A 290 -24.88 -31.25 -28.18
CA SER A 290 -24.92 -32.66 -27.76
C SER A 290 -23.95 -33.53 -28.56
N LEU A 291 -23.83 -33.27 -29.88
CA LEU A 291 -22.95 -34.00 -30.79
C LEU A 291 -21.45 -33.68 -30.57
N LEU A 292 -21.10 -32.42 -30.31
CA LEU A 292 -19.72 -31.95 -30.12
C LEU A 292 -19.48 -31.46 -28.68
N PRO A 293 -19.43 -32.37 -27.67
CA PRO A 293 -19.11 -32.02 -26.30
C PRO A 293 -17.68 -31.49 -26.15
N SER A 294 -17.37 -30.86 -25.01
CA SER A 294 -16.06 -30.25 -24.72
C SER A 294 -14.87 -31.20 -24.85
N ALA A 295 -15.06 -32.49 -24.55
CA ALA A 295 -14.02 -33.52 -24.67
C ALA A 295 -13.69 -33.91 -26.13
N LEU A 296 -14.57 -33.58 -27.09
CA LEU A 296 -14.35 -33.85 -28.51
C LEU A 296 -13.51 -32.70 -29.10
N ALA A 297 -12.22 -32.96 -29.28
CA ALA A 297 -11.25 -31.98 -29.77
C ALA A 297 -11.10 -32.06 -31.30
N PRO A 298 -10.67 -30.98 -31.99
CA PRO A 298 -10.28 -31.05 -33.40
C PRO A 298 -9.21 -32.13 -33.61
N ALA A 299 -9.40 -32.98 -34.60
CA ALA A 299 -8.55 -34.12 -34.87
C ALA A 299 -7.94 -34.01 -36.27
N SER A 300 -6.66 -34.39 -36.41
CA SER A 300 -5.99 -34.37 -37.71
C SER A 300 -6.70 -35.31 -38.72
N PRO A 301 -6.61 -35.05 -40.04
CA PRO A 301 -7.15 -35.96 -41.06
C PRO A 301 -6.59 -37.39 -41.01
N ALA A 302 -5.50 -37.64 -40.26
CA ALA A 302 -4.93 -38.96 -40.02
C ALA A 302 -5.61 -39.73 -38.86
N ALA A 303 -6.26 -39.04 -37.91
CA ALA A 303 -6.97 -39.64 -36.79
C ALA A 303 -8.38 -40.15 -37.13
N LEU A 304 -8.92 -39.77 -38.30
CA LEU A 304 -10.18 -40.30 -38.84
C LEU A 304 -10.09 -41.82 -39.14
N PRO A 305 -11.21 -42.56 -39.17
CA PRO A 305 -11.21 -43.98 -39.53
C PRO A 305 -11.02 -44.23 -41.03
N PHE A 306 -11.06 -43.20 -41.88
CA PHE A 306 -10.87 -43.22 -43.33
C PHE A 306 -10.01 -42.05 -43.80
N ASP A 307 -9.46 -42.13 -45.01
CA ASP A 307 -8.78 -40.99 -45.66
C ASP A 307 -9.77 -40.22 -46.55
N PRO A 308 -10.10 -38.95 -46.23
CA PRO A 308 -10.99 -38.14 -47.07
C PRO A 308 -10.38 -37.78 -48.43
N ALA A 309 -9.05 -37.72 -48.56
CA ALA A 309 -8.39 -37.42 -49.83
C ALA A 309 -8.43 -38.62 -50.81
N ALA A 310 -8.63 -39.83 -50.29
CA ALA A 310 -8.79 -41.06 -51.08
C ALA A 310 -10.27 -41.44 -51.32
N ALA A 311 -11.23 -40.62 -50.88
CA ALA A 311 -12.65 -40.89 -51.04
C ALA A 311 -13.12 -40.56 -52.48
N SER A 312 -13.83 -41.50 -53.12
CA SER A 312 -14.41 -41.29 -54.45
C SER A 312 -15.92 -41.03 -54.38
N VAL A 313 -16.43 -40.19 -55.28
CA VAL A 313 -17.86 -39.85 -55.37
C VAL A 313 -18.48 -40.43 -56.64
N THR A 314 -19.66 -41.04 -56.52
CA THR A 314 -20.45 -41.59 -57.64
C THR A 314 -21.83 -40.94 -57.68
N LEU A 315 -22.31 -40.59 -58.87
CA LEU A 315 -23.69 -40.13 -59.06
C LEU A 315 -24.68 -41.29 -59.03
N THR A 316 -25.97 -40.96 -58.96
CA THR A 316 -27.09 -41.90 -59.08
C THR A 316 -28.12 -41.26 -60.02
N PRO A 317 -28.67 -41.96 -61.04
CA PRO A 317 -28.53 -43.39 -61.38
C PRO A 317 -27.37 -43.71 -62.34
N ALA A 318 -26.51 -42.74 -62.68
CA ALA A 318 -25.32 -43.00 -63.49
C ALA A 318 -24.15 -43.40 -62.58
N ASP A 319 -23.78 -44.70 -62.57
CA ASP A 319 -22.62 -45.28 -61.86
C ASP A 319 -21.23 -44.74 -62.33
N THR A 320 -21.21 -43.58 -62.96
CA THR A 320 -20.01 -42.83 -63.33
C THR A 320 -19.39 -42.25 -62.05
N ALA A 321 -18.22 -42.75 -61.66
CA ALA A 321 -17.39 -42.10 -60.66
C ALA A 321 -16.90 -40.74 -61.18
N ILE A 322 -17.08 -39.69 -60.38
CA ILE A 322 -16.48 -38.38 -60.63
C ILE A 322 -15.34 -38.15 -59.64
N THR A 323 -14.23 -37.61 -60.12
CA THR A 323 -13.22 -36.94 -59.29
C THR A 323 -13.73 -35.55 -58.91
N THR A 324 -14.39 -35.44 -57.76
CA THR A 324 -14.63 -34.19 -57.04
C THR A 324 -14.00 -34.29 -55.65
N SER A 325 -13.57 -33.17 -55.08
CA SER A 325 -12.91 -33.15 -53.78
C SER A 325 -13.91 -33.29 -52.62
N VAL A 326 -13.68 -34.26 -51.73
CA VAL A 326 -14.42 -34.40 -50.47
C VAL A 326 -13.69 -33.61 -49.40
N ALA A 327 -14.23 -32.46 -49.01
CA ALA A 327 -13.76 -31.73 -47.83
C ALA A 327 -14.25 -32.45 -46.58
N ALA A 328 -13.36 -32.68 -45.61
CA ALA A 328 -13.72 -33.30 -44.34
C ALA A 328 -12.98 -32.68 -43.14
N THR A 329 -13.70 -32.53 -42.03
CA THR A 329 -13.23 -31.94 -40.78
C THR A 329 -13.46 -32.93 -39.65
N GLY A 330 -12.39 -33.32 -38.96
CA GLY A 330 -12.41 -34.35 -37.93
C GLY A 330 -12.44 -33.80 -36.50
N PHE A 331 -13.16 -34.51 -35.63
CA PHE A 331 -13.14 -34.34 -34.18
C PHE A 331 -13.06 -35.70 -33.50
N TYR A 332 -12.32 -35.80 -32.40
CA TYR A 332 -12.10 -37.07 -31.68
C TYR A 332 -11.97 -36.87 -30.18
N ASP A 333 -12.40 -37.86 -29.40
CA ASP A 333 -12.12 -37.97 -27.96
C ASP A 333 -11.43 -39.32 -27.68
N PRO A 334 -10.13 -39.32 -27.33
CA PRO A 334 -9.39 -40.55 -27.05
C PRO A 334 -9.88 -41.30 -25.81
N ARG A 335 -10.61 -40.66 -24.90
CA ARG A 335 -11.13 -41.29 -23.67
C ARG A 335 -12.37 -42.13 -23.95
N THR A 336 -13.31 -41.61 -24.75
CA THR A 336 -14.55 -42.35 -25.09
C THR A 336 -14.44 -43.16 -26.38
N ARG A 337 -13.41 -42.90 -27.20
CA ARG A 337 -13.15 -43.45 -28.55
C ARG A 337 -14.16 -42.99 -29.60
N ASN A 338 -15.00 -42.02 -29.25
CA ASN A 338 -15.98 -41.43 -30.15
C ASN A 338 -15.30 -40.37 -31.02
N GLY A 339 -15.74 -40.26 -32.27
CA GLY A 339 -15.33 -39.21 -33.17
C GLY A 339 -16.44 -38.80 -34.13
N ILE A 340 -16.24 -37.66 -34.76
CA ILE A 340 -17.13 -37.10 -35.76
C ILE A 340 -16.28 -36.63 -36.95
N ALA A 341 -16.66 -37.06 -38.14
CA ALA A 341 -16.15 -36.50 -39.39
C ALA A 341 -17.30 -35.77 -40.08
N ALA A 342 -17.26 -34.43 -40.07
CA ALA A 342 -18.10 -33.64 -40.95
C ALA A 342 -17.52 -33.70 -42.37
N TYR A 343 -18.33 -33.92 -43.39
CA TYR A 343 -17.88 -34.04 -44.77
C TYR A 343 -18.88 -33.47 -45.78
N ARG A 344 -18.36 -32.94 -46.88
CA ARG A 344 -19.13 -32.38 -48.01
C ARG A 344 -18.35 -32.48 -49.32
N ALA A 345 -19.05 -32.37 -50.45
CA ALA A 345 -18.46 -32.22 -51.79
C ALA A 345 -18.84 -30.83 -52.35
N PRO A 346 -18.04 -29.77 -52.15
CA PRO A 346 -18.45 -28.39 -52.44
C PRO A 346 -18.75 -28.11 -53.92
N GLU A 347 -18.19 -28.90 -54.83
CA GLU A 347 -18.33 -28.76 -56.28
C GLU A 347 -19.56 -29.52 -56.83
N LEU A 348 -20.30 -30.22 -55.97
CA LEU A 348 -21.47 -31.00 -56.36
C LEU A 348 -22.68 -30.07 -56.62
N PRO A 349 -23.43 -30.22 -57.72
CA PRO A 349 -24.68 -29.48 -57.91
C PRO A 349 -25.67 -29.75 -56.77
N SER A 350 -26.42 -28.72 -56.35
CA SER A 350 -27.34 -28.74 -55.21
C SER A 350 -28.41 -29.85 -55.29
N ASP A 351 -28.77 -30.22 -56.51
CA ASP A 351 -29.80 -31.17 -56.91
C ASP A 351 -29.24 -32.56 -57.31
N ALA A 352 -27.93 -32.77 -57.24
CA ALA A 352 -27.29 -34.05 -57.57
C ALA A 352 -27.37 -35.08 -56.43
N VAL A 353 -27.92 -36.26 -56.72
CA VAL A 353 -27.93 -37.40 -55.77
C VAL A 353 -26.65 -38.21 -55.90
N ALA A 354 -25.70 -37.98 -54.99
CA ALA A 354 -24.40 -38.64 -55.00
C ALA A 354 -24.12 -39.47 -53.74
N ARG A 355 -23.19 -40.43 -53.88
CA ARG A 355 -22.64 -41.23 -52.78
C ARG A 355 -21.11 -41.13 -52.75
N VAL A 356 -20.56 -41.03 -51.55
CA VAL A 356 -19.13 -41.08 -51.27
C VAL A 356 -18.74 -42.47 -50.74
N HIS A 357 -17.57 -42.94 -51.16
CA HIS A 357 -17.02 -44.26 -50.85
C HIS A 357 -15.84 -44.07 -49.88
N PHE A 358 -16.04 -44.37 -48.60
CA PHE A 358 -15.00 -44.26 -47.57
C PHE A 358 -14.36 -45.62 -47.32
N THR A 359 -13.11 -45.80 -47.76
CA THR A 359 -12.31 -46.97 -47.38
C THR A 359 -11.79 -46.77 -45.97
N LEU A 360 -12.20 -47.62 -45.03
CA LEU A 360 -11.73 -47.57 -43.65
C LEU A 360 -10.28 -48.05 -43.55
N ARG A 361 -9.44 -47.31 -42.85
CA ARG A 361 -8.08 -47.69 -42.45
C ARG A 361 -8.00 -48.19 -40.99
N ALA A 362 -9.03 -47.93 -40.18
CA ALA A 362 -9.13 -48.38 -38.79
C ALA A 362 -10.49 -49.07 -38.53
N PRO A 363 -10.55 -50.09 -37.65
CA PRO A 363 -11.81 -50.73 -37.27
C PRO A 363 -12.72 -49.80 -36.44
N VAL A 364 -14.02 -49.82 -36.74
CA VAL A 364 -15.06 -49.07 -36.00
C VAL A 364 -16.06 -50.02 -35.35
N GLU A 365 -16.55 -49.69 -34.15
CA GLU A 365 -17.64 -50.39 -33.44
C GLU A 365 -19.02 -50.01 -33.98
N SER A 366 -19.19 -48.76 -34.40
CA SER A 366 -20.41 -48.23 -35.00
C SER A 366 -20.08 -47.03 -35.88
N ILE A 367 -20.92 -46.78 -36.88
CA ILE A 367 -20.88 -45.57 -37.70
C ILE A 367 -22.29 -45.16 -38.14
N ASP A 368 -22.65 -43.94 -37.76
CA ASP A 368 -23.97 -43.36 -37.96
C ASP A 368 -23.85 -42.04 -38.71
N LEU A 369 -24.75 -41.80 -39.66
CA LEU A 369 -24.88 -40.56 -40.39
C LEU A 369 -25.89 -39.64 -39.70
N PHE A 370 -25.49 -38.39 -39.42
CA PHE A 370 -26.40 -37.33 -39.02
C PHE A 370 -26.51 -36.28 -40.15
N ASP A 371 -27.74 -35.95 -40.52
CA ASP A 371 -28.09 -34.90 -41.50
C ASP A 371 -28.57 -33.63 -40.75
N PRO A 372 -27.78 -32.54 -40.72
CA PRO A 372 -28.15 -31.31 -40.01
C PRO A 372 -29.36 -30.57 -40.56
N GLU A 373 -29.71 -30.83 -41.82
CA GLU A 373 -30.84 -30.18 -42.49
C GLU A 373 -32.16 -30.75 -41.95
N THR A 374 -32.23 -32.08 -41.82
CA THR A 374 -33.40 -32.83 -41.34
C THR A 374 -33.36 -33.19 -39.85
N LEU A 375 -32.21 -33.02 -39.19
CA LEU A 375 -31.88 -33.50 -37.83
C LEU A 375 -31.98 -35.04 -37.67
N ALA A 376 -32.07 -35.79 -38.77
CA ALA A 376 -32.20 -37.24 -38.74
C ALA A 376 -30.85 -37.94 -38.52
N THR A 377 -30.86 -39.01 -37.73
CA THR A 377 -29.72 -39.94 -37.60
C THR A 377 -30.06 -41.28 -38.26
N THR A 378 -29.19 -41.77 -39.14
CA THR A 378 -29.32 -43.07 -39.82
C THR A 378 -28.08 -43.91 -39.56
N SER A 379 -28.24 -45.11 -38.98
CA SER A 379 -27.10 -46.00 -38.78
C SER A 379 -26.64 -46.61 -40.11
N LEU A 380 -25.36 -46.45 -40.45
CA LEU A 380 -24.79 -46.96 -41.69
C LEU A 380 -24.22 -48.38 -41.51
N ALA A 381 -23.54 -48.62 -40.39
CA ALA A 381 -23.05 -49.94 -40.03
C ALA A 381 -22.75 -50.06 -38.52
N GLY A 382 -22.77 -51.31 -38.02
CA GLY A 382 -22.21 -51.67 -36.71
C GLY A 382 -20.69 -51.86 -36.79
N TYR A 383 -20.18 -52.98 -36.28
CA TYR A 383 -18.75 -53.29 -36.35
C TYR A 383 -18.28 -53.44 -37.81
N VAL A 384 -17.28 -52.66 -38.23
CA VAL A 384 -16.65 -52.75 -39.54
C VAL A 384 -15.13 -52.81 -39.39
N PRO A 385 -14.46 -53.87 -39.89
CA PRO A 385 -13.00 -53.97 -39.85
C PRO A 385 -12.33 -53.04 -40.86
N ALA A 386 -11.06 -52.73 -40.63
CA ALA A 386 -10.23 -51.99 -41.58
C ALA A 386 -10.15 -52.69 -42.96
N GLY A 387 -9.96 -51.90 -44.02
CA GLY A 387 -9.94 -52.33 -45.42
C GLY A 387 -11.32 -52.48 -46.08
N ARG A 388 -12.42 -52.21 -45.35
CA ARG A 388 -13.78 -52.21 -45.91
C ARG A 388 -14.22 -50.82 -46.38
N VAL A 389 -15.05 -50.78 -47.42
CA VAL A 389 -15.65 -49.55 -47.95
C VAL A 389 -17.03 -49.35 -47.34
N ILE A 390 -17.31 -48.13 -46.88
CA ILE A 390 -18.62 -47.66 -46.44
C ILE A 390 -19.17 -46.67 -47.46
N PHE A 391 -20.45 -46.80 -47.77
CA PHE A 391 -21.17 -45.91 -48.68
C PHE A 391 -22.04 -44.94 -47.87
N ALA A 392 -21.80 -43.65 -48.03
CA ALA A 392 -22.62 -42.59 -47.43
C ALA A 392 -23.15 -41.65 -48.53
N PRO A 393 -24.32 -41.01 -48.38
CA PRO A 393 -24.73 -39.93 -49.28
C PRO A 393 -23.76 -38.75 -49.16
N VAL A 394 -23.67 -37.89 -50.18
CA VAL A 394 -22.89 -36.64 -50.12
C VAL A 394 -23.64 -35.52 -50.84
N ARG A 395 -23.52 -34.29 -50.33
CA ARG A 395 -24.11 -33.05 -50.86
C ARG A 395 -23.04 -31.94 -50.85
N ALA A 396 -23.39 -30.76 -51.36
CA ALA A 396 -22.62 -29.53 -51.18
C ALA A 396 -22.57 -29.03 -49.72
N THR A 397 -23.54 -29.44 -48.90
CA THR A 397 -23.67 -29.14 -47.47
C THR A 397 -23.04 -30.22 -46.58
N ASP A 398 -22.65 -29.84 -45.36
CA ASP A 398 -21.99 -30.75 -44.40
C ASP A 398 -22.95 -31.81 -43.84
N LEU A 399 -22.55 -33.08 -43.99
CA LEU A 399 -23.12 -34.23 -43.30
C LEU A 399 -22.13 -34.73 -42.24
N LEU A 400 -22.59 -35.31 -41.13
CA LEU A 400 -21.71 -35.76 -40.05
C LEU A 400 -21.72 -37.28 -39.89
N LEU A 401 -20.59 -37.93 -40.16
CA LEU A 401 -20.32 -39.32 -39.77
C LEU A 401 -19.88 -39.35 -38.31
N ARG A 402 -20.76 -39.80 -37.43
CA ARG A 402 -20.43 -40.17 -36.06
C ARG A 402 -19.87 -41.58 -36.07
N TYR A 403 -18.72 -41.79 -35.45
CA TYR A 403 -18.11 -43.12 -35.37
C TYR A 403 -17.57 -43.38 -33.98
N ARG A 404 -17.38 -44.67 -33.66
CA ARG A 404 -16.61 -45.10 -32.50
C ARG A 404 -15.51 -46.05 -32.94
N LEU A 405 -14.25 -45.70 -32.68
CA LEU A 405 -13.13 -46.58 -33.00
C LEU A 405 -13.13 -47.81 -32.09
N ALA A 406 -12.89 -48.99 -32.64
CA ALA A 406 -12.70 -50.21 -31.85
C ALA A 406 -11.43 -50.09 -30.98
N VAL A 407 -11.37 -50.86 -29.88
CA VAL A 407 -10.21 -50.84 -28.96
C VAL A 407 -8.92 -51.22 -29.70
N GLU A 408 -9.03 -52.09 -30.71
CA GLU A 408 -7.96 -52.53 -31.61
C GLU A 408 -7.33 -51.40 -32.45
N ALA A 409 -7.97 -50.23 -32.56
CA ALA A 409 -7.46 -49.06 -33.28
C ALA A 409 -6.56 -48.14 -32.42
N LEU A 410 -6.31 -48.48 -31.16
CA LEU A 410 -5.50 -47.69 -30.21
C LEU A 410 -4.09 -48.27 -30.03
N PRO A 411 -3.07 -47.44 -29.70
CA PRO A 411 -3.15 -46.00 -29.43
C PRO A 411 -3.02 -45.12 -30.68
N LEU A 412 -3.78 -44.02 -30.70
CA LEU A 412 -3.53 -42.86 -31.56
C LEU A 412 -2.49 -41.95 -30.88
N GLN A 413 -1.49 -41.48 -31.62
CA GLN A 413 -0.52 -40.51 -31.12
C GLN A 413 -1.07 -39.08 -31.22
N GLU A 414 -1.53 -38.52 -30.11
CA GLU A 414 -1.72 -37.07 -29.94
C GLU A 414 -1.18 -36.62 -28.57
N THR A 415 -0.50 -35.48 -28.55
CA THR A 415 0.23 -34.97 -27.37
C THR A 415 -0.58 -33.84 -26.72
N GLN A 416 -1.09 -34.05 -25.50
CA GLN A 416 -1.70 -32.97 -24.71
C GLN A 416 -0.69 -32.39 -23.71
N VAL A 417 -0.58 -31.07 -23.68
CA VAL A 417 0.23 -30.30 -22.72
C VAL A 417 -0.70 -29.41 -21.91
N GLY A 418 -0.55 -29.43 -20.58
CA GLY A 418 -1.30 -28.57 -19.67
C GLY A 418 -0.56 -28.47 -18.34
N ALA A 419 0.20 -27.38 -18.17
CA ALA A 419 0.83 -27.02 -16.91
C ALA A 419 0.11 -25.80 -16.33
N VAL A 420 -0.21 -25.83 -15.04
CA VAL A 420 -0.74 -24.67 -14.31
C VAL A 420 0.45 -23.87 -13.79
N GLY A 421 0.55 -22.60 -14.19
CA GLY A 421 1.62 -21.70 -13.76
C GLY A 421 1.41 -21.14 -12.34
N GLU A 422 2.47 -20.54 -11.80
CA GLU A 422 2.36 -19.67 -10.61
C GLU A 422 1.79 -18.30 -11.00
N LEU A 423 1.05 -17.65 -10.09
CA LEU A 423 0.41 -16.35 -10.33
C LEU A 423 1.44 -15.22 -10.53
N THR A 424 1.16 -14.31 -11.46
CA THR A 424 1.96 -13.08 -11.67
C THR A 424 1.66 -11.99 -10.63
N ALA A 425 2.50 -10.96 -10.57
CA ALA A 425 2.29 -9.83 -9.66
C ALA A 425 0.97 -9.09 -9.95
N GLU A 426 0.62 -8.97 -11.23
CA GLU A 426 -0.57 -8.30 -11.74
C GLU A 426 -1.84 -9.10 -11.41
N GLU A 427 -1.79 -10.43 -11.48
CA GLU A 427 -2.88 -11.32 -11.05
C GLU A 427 -3.13 -11.22 -9.54
N ILE A 428 -2.05 -11.20 -8.74
CA ILE A 428 -2.14 -11.06 -7.28
C ILE A 428 -2.76 -9.70 -6.89
N ILE A 429 -2.37 -8.60 -7.56
CA ILE A 429 -2.99 -7.28 -7.36
C ILE A 429 -4.44 -7.23 -7.82
N ALA A 430 -4.79 -7.88 -8.94
CA ALA A 430 -6.17 -7.93 -9.41
C ALA A 430 -7.10 -8.65 -8.41
N LEU A 431 -6.63 -9.75 -7.83
CA LEU A 431 -7.34 -10.50 -6.79
C LEU A 431 -7.44 -9.71 -5.47
N GLU A 432 -6.40 -8.96 -5.08
CA GLU A 432 -6.45 -8.05 -3.92
C GLU A 432 -7.51 -6.96 -4.10
N ARG A 433 -7.54 -6.30 -5.26
CA ARG A 433 -8.52 -5.27 -5.57
C ARG A 433 -9.95 -5.82 -5.59
N GLN A 434 -10.15 -7.02 -6.13
CA GLN A 434 -11.45 -7.70 -6.11
C GLN A 434 -11.91 -7.98 -4.66
N THR A 435 -11.03 -8.55 -3.83
CA THR A 435 -11.32 -8.81 -2.41
C THR A 435 -11.62 -7.52 -1.65
N ARG A 436 -10.84 -6.44 -1.89
CA ARG A 436 -11.05 -5.14 -1.27
C ARG A 436 -12.41 -4.54 -1.67
N ALA A 437 -12.74 -4.51 -2.96
CA ALA A 437 -14.02 -3.98 -3.44
C ALA A 437 -15.24 -4.79 -2.92
N ALA A 438 -15.10 -6.11 -2.79
CA ALA A 438 -16.10 -6.97 -2.18
C ALA A 438 -16.27 -6.69 -0.67
N GLN A 439 -15.19 -6.31 0.02
CA GLN A 439 -15.25 -5.87 1.43
C GLN A 439 -15.87 -4.47 1.56
N GLU A 440 -15.44 -3.50 0.75
CA GLU A 440 -15.96 -2.12 0.72
C GLU A 440 -17.47 -2.09 0.45
N THR A 441 -17.98 -2.98 -0.42
CA THR A 441 -19.43 -3.13 -0.66
C THR A 441 -20.22 -3.54 0.60
N ARG A 442 -19.59 -4.30 1.52
CA ARG A 442 -20.22 -4.77 2.77
C ARG A 442 -19.97 -3.83 3.94
N LEU A 443 -18.83 -3.13 3.95
CA LEU A 443 -18.41 -2.20 5.00
C LEU A 443 -19.04 -0.81 4.79
N LYS A 444 -20.22 -0.59 5.35
CA LYS A 444 -20.91 0.71 5.27
C LYS A 444 -20.26 1.74 6.17
N HIS A 445 -19.95 1.34 7.41
CA HIS A 445 -19.31 2.17 8.41
C HIS A 445 -18.72 1.33 9.55
N TYR A 446 -17.77 1.88 10.29
CA TYR A 446 -17.31 1.30 11.54
C TYR A 446 -16.90 2.35 12.57
N GLU A 447 -16.99 1.97 13.84
CA GLU A 447 -16.39 2.68 14.97
C GLU A 447 -15.18 1.89 15.48
N ALA A 448 -14.14 2.57 15.98
CA ALA A 448 -13.01 1.94 16.69
C ALA A 448 -12.46 2.85 17.80
N ARG A 449 -11.80 2.26 18.81
CA ARG A 449 -10.87 2.99 19.68
C ARG A 449 -9.54 3.15 18.95
N ALA A 450 -9.08 4.39 18.77
CA ALA A 450 -7.83 4.73 18.11
C ALA A 450 -6.89 5.45 19.09
N SER A 451 -5.84 4.76 19.55
CA SER A 451 -4.74 5.36 20.32
C SER A 451 -3.66 5.84 19.34
N VAL A 452 -3.33 7.13 19.36
CA VAL A 452 -2.33 7.74 18.48
C VAL A 452 -1.22 8.36 19.32
N ALA A 453 -0.09 7.67 19.41
CA ALA A 453 1.13 8.18 20.02
C ALA A 453 2.03 8.86 18.97
N ILE A 454 2.66 9.97 19.36
CA ILE A 454 3.63 10.71 18.55
C ILE A 454 4.84 11.05 19.44
N HIS A 455 6.01 10.60 19.02
CA HIS A 455 7.28 10.77 19.71
C HIS A 455 8.17 11.71 18.90
N TYR A 456 8.41 12.89 19.45
CA TYR A 456 9.29 13.89 18.86
C TYR A 456 10.68 13.68 19.45
N THR A 457 11.73 13.67 18.64
CA THR A 457 13.12 13.74 19.12
C THR A 457 13.93 14.72 18.29
N ILE A 458 14.55 15.69 18.97
CA ILE A 458 15.52 16.61 18.36
C ILE A 458 16.90 16.00 18.60
N ALA A 459 17.44 15.35 17.56
CA ALA A 459 18.64 14.50 17.66
C ALA A 459 19.82 15.24 18.33
N ALA A 460 20.14 16.43 17.83
CA ALA A 460 21.32 17.20 18.20
C ALA A 460 21.38 17.72 19.65
N VAL A 461 20.27 17.68 20.41
CA VAL A 461 20.19 18.16 21.81
C VAL A 461 19.65 17.12 22.78
N ALA A 462 19.46 15.87 22.34
CA ALA A 462 18.96 14.76 23.16
C ALA A 462 17.63 15.04 23.88
N GLN A 463 16.75 15.88 23.29
CA GLN A 463 15.44 16.16 23.84
C GLN A 463 14.37 15.39 23.07
N SER A 464 13.50 14.70 23.81
CA SER A 464 12.30 14.08 23.25
C SER A 464 11.06 14.53 24.02
N GLY A 465 9.94 14.65 23.31
CA GLY A 465 8.60 14.76 23.91
C GLY A 465 7.69 13.66 23.38
N ASP A 466 6.76 13.18 24.20
CA ASP A 466 5.76 12.18 23.82
C ASP A 466 4.35 12.78 23.93
N VAL A 467 3.55 12.72 22.86
CA VAL A 467 2.11 13.07 22.88
C VAL A 467 1.30 11.82 22.58
N VAL A 468 0.23 11.58 23.32
CA VAL A 468 -0.72 10.49 23.03
C VAL A 468 -2.13 11.07 22.99
N SER A 469 -2.86 10.81 21.92
CA SER A 469 -4.28 11.13 21.78
C SER A 469 -5.07 9.83 21.80
N GLU A 470 -5.98 9.68 22.75
CA GLU A 470 -6.98 8.61 22.76
C GLU A 470 -8.23 9.15 22.06
N ASN A 471 -8.70 8.42 21.05
CA ASN A 471 -9.79 8.90 20.19
C ASN A 471 -10.82 7.80 19.98
N ARG A 472 -12.07 8.20 19.73
CA ARG A 472 -13.02 7.36 19.01
C ARG A 472 -12.94 7.72 17.53
N LEU A 473 -12.65 6.73 16.71
CA LEU A 473 -12.67 6.83 15.26
C LEU A 473 -14.06 6.41 14.76
N TYR A 474 -14.65 7.23 13.89
CA TYR A 474 -15.84 6.93 13.12
C TYR A 474 -15.49 6.98 11.63
N VAL A 475 -15.72 5.89 10.89
CA VAL A 475 -15.47 5.82 9.45
C VAL A 475 -16.78 5.58 8.72
N HIS A 476 -17.13 6.47 7.80
CA HIS A 476 -18.38 6.44 7.01
C HIS A 476 -18.22 7.30 5.75
N ASP A 477 -18.93 6.98 4.67
CA ASP A 477 -19.00 7.81 3.45
C ASP A 477 -17.62 8.22 2.86
N GLY A 478 -16.59 7.38 3.02
CA GLY A 478 -15.20 7.68 2.63
C GLY A 478 -14.46 8.67 3.56
N LYS A 479 -15.07 9.09 4.66
CA LYS A 479 -14.54 10.03 5.65
C LYS A 479 -14.09 9.29 6.92
N GLN A 480 -13.11 9.87 7.61
CA GLN A 480 -12.62 9.39 8.91
C GLN A 480 -12.63 10.55 9.92
N ASP A 481 -13.47 10.41 10.94
CA ASP A 481 -13.66 11.41 12.00
C ASP A 481 -13.17 10.90 13.35
N TYR A 482 -12.29 11.68 13.98
CA TYR A 482 -11.64 11.36 15.24
C TYR A 482 -12.18 12.27 16.35
N GLU A 483 -12.95 11.70 17.26
CA GLU A 483 -13.37 12.34 18.51
C GLU A 483 -12.27 12.14 19.56
N GLN A 484 -11.54 13.20 19.90
CA GLN A 484 -10.51 13.15 20.94
C GLN A 484 -11.17 13.01 22.32
N THR A 485 -11.06 11.81 22.91
CA THR A 485 -11.60 11.51 24.24
C THR A 485 -10.62 11.94 25.33
N ASP A 486 -9.32 11.75 25.09
CA ASP A 486 -8.25 12.15 26.00
C ASP A 486 -6.96 12.55 25.27
N LEU A 487 -6.19 13.43 25.90
CA LEU A 487 -4.89 13.89 25.42
C LEU A 487 -3.86 13.81 26.55
N PHE A 488 -2.67 13.31 26.24
CA PHE A 488 -1.55 13.17 27.14
C PHE A 488 -0.33 13.86 26.54
N VAL A 489 0.39 14.61 27.37
CA VAL A 489 1.62 15.31 26.98
C VAL A 489 2.69 14.94 27.99
N ASP A 490 3.77 14.35 27.50
CA ASP A 490 4.75 13.60 28.27
C ASP A 490 4.06 12.70 29.30
N GLY A 491 3.16 11.83 28.81
CA GLY A 491 2.38 10.88 29.60
C GLY A 491 1.39 11.45 30.62
N ALA A 492 1.42 12.74 30.94
CA ALA A 492 0.46 13.36 31.84
C ALA A 492 -0.80 13.80 31.09
N ARG A 493 -1.99 13.38 31.56
CA ARG A 493 -3.28 13.79 30.99
C ARG A 493 -3.43 15.31 31.04
N TRP A 494 -3.60 15.89 29.86
CA TRP A 494 -3.77 17.31 29.67
C TRP A 494 -5.16 17.76 30.13
N ARG A 495 -5.20 18.80 30.96
CA ARG A 495 -6.45 19.35 31.53
C ARG A 495 -6.82 20.73 30.99
N GLY A 496 -6.04 21.27 30.06
CA GLY A 496 -6.33 22.55 29.42
C GLY A 496 -7.44 22.44 28.39
N LYS A 497 -8.31 23.46 28.28
CA LYS A 497 -9.41 23.51 27.29
C LYS A 497 -8.97 23.52 25.82
N LYS A 498 -7.67 23.61 25.57
CA LYS A 498 -7.04 23.61 24.24
C LYS A 498 -5.74 22.82 24.32
N PRO A 499 -5.40 21.98 23.33
CA PRO A 499 -4.13 21.26 23.31
C PRO A 499 -2.94 22.26 23.32
N PRO A 500 -1.79 21.91 23.91
CA PRO A 500 -0.62 22.76 23.82
C PRO A 500 0.00 22.67 22.43
N TYR A 501 0.22 23.81 21.79
CA TYR A 501 1.00 23.89 20.55
C TYR A 501 2.46 23.61 20.88
N LEU A 502 2.93 22.38 20.65
CA LEU A 502 4.34 22.04 20.86
C LEU A 502 5.23 22.73 19.82
N PRO A 503 6.39 23.26 20.21
CA PRO A 503 7.09 24.29 19.44
C PRO A 503 7.78 23.82 18.13
N PHE A 504 7.75 22.52 17.82
CA PHE A 504 8.44 21.96 16.64
C PHE A 504 7.51 21.21 15.69
N ILE A 505 6.20 21.17 15.94
CA ILE A 505 5.26 20.51 15.03
C ILE A 505 4.87 21.49 13.93
N GLN A 506 4.95 21.07 12.66
CA GLN A 506 4.07 21.60 11.60
C GLN A 506 2.87 20.67 11.47
N PRO A 507 1.72 20.89 12.15
CA PRO A 507 0.59 20.00 11.97
C PRO A 507 0.23 19.85 10.49
N ASP A 508 0.26 20.92 9.68
CA ASP A 508 0.02 20.87 8.22
C ASP A 508 0.77 19.77 7.45
N LYS A 509 1.96 19.36 7.90
CA LYS A 509 2.79 18.34 7.22
C LYS A 509 3.12 17.12 8.08
N VAL A 510 2.67 17.10 9.34
CA VAL A 510 2.67 15.93 10.25
C VAL A 510 1.32 15.17 10.17
N LYS A 511 0.33 15.75 9.47
CA LYS A 511 -1.08 15.34 9.42
C LYS A 511 -1.41 14.06 8.63
N GLU A 512 -0.50 13.51 7.82
CA GLU A 512 -0.80 12.35 6.96
C GLU A 512 -0.91 11.03 7.74
N VAL A 513 -2.00 10.83 8.49
CA VAL A 513 -2.56 9.51 8.86
C VAL A 513 -3.64 9.17 7.80
N PRO A 514 -4.10 7.92 7.69
CA PRO A 514 -3.88 7.10 6.51
C PRO A 514 -4.41 7.68 5.19
N LEU A 515 -3.50 8.23 4.38
CA LEU A 515 -3.69 8.17 2.94
C LEU A 515 -3.80 6.69 2.59
N THR A 516 -5.02 6.23 2.28
CA THR A 516 -5.26 4.85 1.86
C THR A 516 -4.56 4.69 0.54
N ILE A 517 -3.37 4.07 0.56
CA ILE A 517 -2.59 3.85 -0.66
C ILE A 517 -3.44 2.93 -1.54
N ALA A 518 -4.08 3.54 -2.54
CA ALA A 518 -5.09 2.89 -3.36
C ALA A 518 -4.54 1.69 -4.13
N LEU A 519 -3.20 1.64 -4.29
CA LEU A 519 -2.47 0.65 -5.10
C LEU A 519 -3.19 0.47 -6.45
N ASP A 520 -3.26 1.59 -7.17
CA ASP A 520 -3.95 1.76 -8.43
C ASP A 520 -3.00 1.54 -9.63
N GLU A 521 -3.42 1.99 -10.81
CA GLU A 521 -2.69 1.86 -12.07
C GLU A 521 -1.51 2.82 -12.22
N GLY A 522 -1.37 3.80 -11.32
CA GLY A 522 -0.23 4.72 -11.22
C GLY A 522 1.06 4.04 -10.74
N TYR A 523 1.00 2.77 -10.32
CA TYR A 523 2.15 2.00 -9.84
C TYR A 523 2.54 0.86 -10.79
N ARG A 524 3.83 0.52 -10.80
CA ARG A 524 4.40 -0.72 -11.35
C ARG A 524 4.57 -1.71 -10.19
N TYR A 525 4.19 -2.96 -10.40
CA TYR A 525 4.32 -4.03 -9.42
C TYR A 525 5.40 -5.03 -9.83
N THR A 526 6.01 -5.72 -8.87
CA THR A 526 6.91 -6.84 -9.14
C THR A 526 6.84 -7.85 -8.00
N LEU A 527 6.69 -9.14 -8.33
CA LEU A 527 6.71 -10.22 -7.35
C LEU A 527 8.15 -10.43 -6.86
N VAL A 528 8.41 -10.09 -5.60
CA VAL A 528 9.73 -10.22 -4.99
C VAL A 528 9.97 -11.66 -4.52
N LYS A 529 8.98 -12.26 -3.86
CA LYS A 529 8.97 -13.65 -3.37
C LYS A 529 7.61 -14.04 -2.80
N ARG A 530 7.42 -15.34 -2.56
CA ARG A 530 6.46 -15.86 -1.56
C ARG A 530 7.20 -16.01 -0.22
N ASP A 531 6.58 -15.57 0.88
CA ASP A 531 7.18 -15.63 2.23
C ASP A 531 6.13 -15.66 3.32
N ARG A 532 6.50 -16.10 4.53
CA ARG A 532 5.61 -16.09 5.70
C ARG A 532 5.71 -14.74 6.42
N VAL A 533 4.66 -13.94 6.36
CA VAL A 533 4.57 -12.61 6.98
C VAL A 533 3.45 -12.61 8.02
N ASP A 534 3.77 -12.15 9.23
CA ASP A 534 2.84 -12.06 10.38
C ASP A 534 2.01 -13.36 10.57
N ASP A 535 2.73 -14.50 10.49
CA ASP A 535 2.25 -15.89 10.55
C ASP A 535 1.35 -16.41 9.40
N ARG A 536 1.21 -15.63 8.32
CA ARG A 536 0.43 -15.97 7.12
C ARG A 536 1.35 -16.22 5.93
N ASP A 537 0.96 -17.13 5.03
CA ASP A 537 1.69 -17.38 3.78
C ASP A 537 1.27 -16.30 2.77
N CYS A 538 2.24 -15.51 2.29
CA CYS A 538 1.98 -14.27 1.57
C CYS A 538 2.82 -14.15 0.30
N TYR A 539 2.23 -13.53 -0.72
CA TYR A 539 2.97 -12.94 -1.84
C TYR A 539 3.52 -11.58 -1.40
N VAL A 540 4.84 -11.37 -1.53
CA VAL A 540 5.50 -10.10 -1.25
C VAL A 540 5.78 -9.41 -2.58
N LEU A 541 5.06 -8.32 -2.84
CA LEU A 541 5.22 -7.49 -4.02
C LEU A 541 5.99 -6.20 -3.65
N SER A 542 6.81 -5.68 -4.56
CA SER A 542 7.22 -4.27 -4.55
C SER A 542 6.28 -3.45 -5.41
N PHE A 543 6.10 -2.18 -5.05
CA PHE A 543 5.36 -1.20 -5.84
C PHE A 543 6.18 0.10 -5.97
N GLU A 544 6.25 0.65 -7.17
CA GLU A 544 6.99 1.87 -7.51
C GLU A 544 6.10 2.78 -8.36
N PRO A 545 6.05 4.10 -8.12
CA PRO A 545 5.22 5.02 -8.89
C PRO A 545 5.72 5.16 -10.34
N LYS A 546 4.79 5.21 -11.30
CA LYS A 546 5.10 5.42 -12.73
C LYS A 546 5.50 6.87 -13.04
N VAL A 547 5.28 7.81 -12.11
CA VAL A 547 5.62 9.24 -12.22
C VAL A 547 6.23 9.71 -10.89
N MET A 548 7.46 10.23 -10.91
CA MET A 548 8.21 10.57 -9.69
C MET A 548 7.87 11.96 -9.11
N ASP A 549 7.40 12.88 -9.94
CA ASP A 549 7.14 14.30 -9.58
C ASP A 549 5.86 14.50 -8.75
N VAL A 550 5.02 13.47 -8.64
CA VAL A 550 3.82 13.48 -7.81
C VAL A 550 4.16 12.87 -6.45
N SER A 551 3.52 13.36 -5.37
CA SER A 551 3.71 12.79 -4.04
C SER A 551 2.96 11.47 -3.89
N LEU A 552 3.55 10.43 -4.46
CA LEU A 552 3.11 9.04 -4.44
C LEU A 552 3.98 8.27 -3.43
N TYR A 553 3.82 6.95 -3.40
CA TYR A 553 4.51 6.08 -2.45
C TYR A 553 5.23 4.93 -3.17
N GLU A 554 6.47 4.63 -2.80
CA GLU A 554 7.17 3.41 -3.21
C GLU A 554 7.36 2.48 -2.01
N GLY A 555 7.42 1.17 -2.24
CA GLY A 555 7.58 0.23 -1.12
C GLY A 555 7.26 -1.22 -1.43
N ARG A 556 6.76 -1.92 -0.41
CA ARG A 556 6.42 -3.35 -0.45
C ARG A 556 5.11 -3.64 0.23
N ILE A 557 4.34 -4.58 -0.32
CA ILE A 557 3.12 -5.11 0.28
C ILE A 557 3.18 -6.64 0.34
N ALA A 558 2.78 -7.19 1.48
CA ALA A 558 2.51 -8.60 1.68
C ALA A 558 1.00 -8.84 1.56
N ILE A 559 0.60 -9.69 0.63
CA ILE A 559 -0.79 -10.06 0.32
C ILE A 559 -0.96 -11.54 0.64
N ASP A 560 -1.99 -11.90 1.41
CA ASP A 560 -2.28 -13.28 1.81
C ASP A 560 -2.50 -14.18 0.59
N ALA A 561 -1.84 -15.34 0.55
CA ALA A 561 -1.84 -16.21 -0.62
C ALA A 561 -3.14 -17.04 -0.82
N VAL A 562 -4.13 -16.90 0.06
CA VAL A 562 -5.42 -17.61 -0.01
C VAL A 562 -6.60 -16.63 -0.04
N LEU A 563 -6.57 -15.59 0.80
CA LEU A 563 -7.61 -14.58 0.92
C LEU A 563 -7.38 -13.35 0.02
N PHE A 564 -6.15 -13.16 -0.47
CA PHE A 564 -5.71 -11.97 -1.20
C PHE A 564 -5.94 -10.65 -0.43
N THR A 565 -5.99 -10.70 0.90
CA THR A 565 -6.06 -9.51 1.76
C THR A 565 -4.67 -8.95 2.04
N ARG A 566 -4.58 -7.64 2.28
CA ARG A 566 -3.35 -6.98 2.75
C ARG A 566 -2.98 -7.54 4.12
N VAL A 567 -1.72 -7.85 4.37
CA VAL A 567 -1.22 -8.30 5.69
C VAL A 567 -0.29 -7.23 6.28
N ARG A 568 0.73 -6.84 5.53
CA ARG A 568 1.64 -5.73 5.88
C ARG A 568 1.97 -4.90 4.66
N MET A 569 2.03 -3.57 4.81
CA MET A 569 2.47 -2.66 3.73
C MET A 569 3.49 -1.67 4.30
N GLU A 570 4.69 -1.66 3.74
CA GLU A 570 5.76 -0.70 4.04
C GLU A 570 5.88 0.26 2.86
N ALA A 571 5.82 1.57 3.11
CA ALA A 571 5.80 2.60 2.08
C ALA A 571 6.66 3.82 2.47
N VAL A 572 7.33 4.42 1.49
CA VAL A 572 8.08 5.68 1.61
C VAL A 572 7.50 6.65 0.59
N GLN A 573 7.22 7.88 1.02
CA GLN A 573 6.62 8.91 0.18
C GLN A 573 7.69 9.57 -0.73
N THR A 574 7.38 9.66 -2.03
CA THR A 574 8.16 10.40 -3.04
C THR A 574 7.63 11.83 -3.18
N GLY A 575 8.29 12.69 -3.97
CA GLY A 575 7.80 14.04 -4.28
C GLY A 575 7.54 14.93 -3.05
N LEU A 576 8.36 14.79 -2.00
CA LEU A 576 8.17 15.47 -0.71
C LEU A 576 8.28 17.00 -0.81
N LYS A 577 7.44 17.72 -0.06
CA LYS A 577 7.42 19.19 -0.01
C LYS A 577 8.05 19.72 1.28
N ASP A 578 9.01 20.63 1.16
CA ASP A 578 9.74 21.23 2.29
C ASP A 578 8.85 21.72 3.45
N PRO A 579 9.28 21.55 4.72
CA PRO A 579 10.58 21.06 5.17
C PRO A 579 10.60 19.56 5.49
N LEU A 580 9.63 18.77 5.00
CA LEU A 580 9.59 17.33 5.17
C LEU A 580 10.68 16.67 4.30
N ARG A 581 11.64 15.98 4.92
CA ARG A 581 12.80 15.32 4.26
C ARG A 581 12.58 13.83 4.00
N ALA A 582 11.79 13.18 4.85
CA ALA A 582 11.39 11.79 4.68
C ALA A 582 10.06 11.55 5.39
N ASN A 583 9.22 10.71 4.79
CA ASN A 583 8.04 10.12 5.42
C ASN A 583 8.01 8.63 5.04
N GLN A 584 8.15 7.76 6.04
CA GLN A 584 7.95 6.32 5.92
C GLN A 584 6.73 5.93 6.76
N VAL A 585 5.87 5.05 6.22
CA VAL A 585 4.72 4.48 6.93
C VAL A 585 4.69 2.96 6.76
N THR A 586 4.31 2.26 7.82
CA THR A 586 4.09 0.81 7.85
C THR A 586 2.69 0.53 8.37
N TYR A 587 1.89 -0.19 7.60
CA TYR A 587 0.55 -0.64 7.96
C TYR A 587 0.57 -2.13 8.30
N HIS A 588 -0.06 -2.48 9.41
CA HIS A 588 -0.40 -3.87 9.75
C HIS A 588 -1.92 -4.03 9.71
N PHE A 589 -2.38 -5.02 8.95
CA PHE A 589 -3.79 -5.32 8.74
C PHE A 589 -4.13 -6.68 9.36
N GLY A 590 -5.37 -6.87 9.78
CA GLY A 590 -5.83 -8.16 10.29
C GLY A 590 -7.36 -8.29 10.36
N PRO A 591 -7.85 -9.48 10.72
CA PRO A 591 -9.27 -9.77 10.80
C PRO A 591 -9.93 -9.01 11.95
N VAL A 592 -11.04 -8.37 11.64
CA VAL A 592 -11.98 -7.76 12.57
C VAL A 592 -13.35 -8.41 12.34
N PRO A 593 -13.91 -9.14 13.33
CA PRO A 593 -15.22 -9.78 13.18
C PRO A 593 -16.34 -8.76 12.98
N GLY A 594 -17.19 -8.98 11.98
CA GLY A 594 -18.41 -8.22 11.71
C GLY A 594 -19.65 -9.12 11.61
N PRO A 595 -20.84 -8.53 11.41
CA PRO A 595 -22.12 -9.26 11.43
C PRO A 595 -22.28 -10.27 10.28
N ASP A 596 -21.54 -10.08 9.18
CA ASP A 596 -21.56 -10.87 7.95
C ASP A 596 -20.19 -11.48 7.62
N GLY A 597 -19.33 -11.66 8.63
CA GLY A 597 -18.00 -12.27 8.53
C GLY A 597 -16.86 -11.32 8.88
N ASP A 598 -15.62 -11.77 8.64
CA ASP A 598 -14.42 -10.99 8.94
C ASP A 598 -14.19 -9.85 7.93
N TYR A 599 -13.66 -8.75 8.45
CA TYR A 599 -13.20 -7.57 7.71
C TYR A 599 -11.71 -7.37 7.96
N TRP A 600 -10.92 -7.25 6.89
CA TRP A 600 -9.50 -6.96 6.98
C TRP A 600 -9.28 -5.45 7.07
N LEU A 601 -8.94 -4.96 8.27
CA LEU A 601 -8.79 -3.54 8.59
C LEU A 601 -7.40 -3.23 9.17
N PRO A 602 -6.94 -1.95 9.12
CA PRO A 602 -5.71 -1.55 9.79
C PRO A 602 -5.83 -1.74 11.31
N LEU A 603 -4.93 -2.53 11.89
CA LEU A 603 -4.84 -2.73 13.35
C LEU A 603 -3.74 -1.85 13.97
N ALA A 604 -2.68 -1.58 13.21
CA ALA A 604 -1.60 -0.69 13.62
C ALA A 604 -1.02 0.05 12.42
N VAL A 605 -0.60 1.30 12.66
CA VAL A 605 0.16 2.12 11.70
C VAL A 605 1.35 2.73 12.39
N ASP A 606 2.55 2.40 11.93
CA ASP A 606 3.82 2.91 12.44
C ASP A 606 4.48 3.80 11.39
N GLY A 607 4.67 5.08 11.70
CA GLY A 607 5.26 6.08 10.81
C GLY A 607 6.52 6.70 11.37
N GLN A 608 7.43 7.11 10.49
CA GLN A 608 8.57 7.95 10.83
C GLN A 608 8.67 9.09 9.80
N MET A 609 8.57 10.32 10.29
CA MET A 609 8.85 11.53 9.52
C MET A 609 10.13 12.19 10.01
N VAL A 610 10.86 12.84 9.09
CA VAL A 610 12.05 13.65 9.39
C VAL A 610 11.85 15.04 8.81
N PHE A 611 11.91 16.07 9.65
CA PHE A 611 11.79 17.47 9.24
C PHE A 611 13.10 18.22 9.43
N GLU A 612 13.41 19.12 8.50
CA GLU A 612 14.49 20.11 8.68
C GLU A 612 13.94 21.31 9.48
N VAL A 613 14.29 21.40 10.76
CA VAL A 613 13.79 22.46 11.67
C VAL A 613 14.97 23.14 12.36
N LEU A 614 15.14 24.45 12.13
CA LEU A 614 16.26 25.26 12.63
C LEU A 614 17.66 24.68 12.35
N GLY A 615 17.84 24.03 11.19
CA GLY A 615 19.09 23.36 10.80
C GLY A 615 19.31 21.99 11.45
N GLN A 616 18.33 21.49 12.21
CA GLN A 616 18.40 20.22 12.93
C GLN A 616 17.35 19.23 12.40
N ASN A 617 17.68 17.95 12.51
CA ASN A 617 16.72 16.89 12.25
C ASN A 617 15.75 16.76 13.42
N LEU A 618 14.49 17.15 13.19
CA LEU A 618 13.38 16.74 14.03
C LEU A 618 12.86 15.40 13.52
N VAL A 619 13.07 14.35 14.31
CA VAL A 619 12.52 13.02 14.05
C VAL A 619 11.16 12.94 14.73
N VAL A 620 10.14 12.52 14.00
CA VAL A 620 8.77 12.34 14.49
C VAL A 620 8.34 10.91 14.22
N GLU A 621 8.27 10.08 15.25
CA GLU A 621 7.77 8.72 15.16
C GLU A 621 6.31 8.70 15.59
N ARG A 622 5.43 8.12 14.76
CA ARG A 622 3.99 7.99 15.04
C ARG A 622 3.64 6.52 15.20
N GLN A 623 2.82 6.20 16.19
CA GLN A 623 2.24 4.87 16.38
C GLN A 623 0.73 5.03 16.58
N ALA A 624 -0.07 4.62 15.59
CA ALA A 624 -1.51 4.45 15.74
C ALA A 624 -1.83 2.98 16.04
N ARG A 625 -2.75 2.73 16.97
CA ARG A 625 -3.25 1.40 17.33
C ARG A 625 -4.78 1.44 17.37
N TYR A 626 -5.41 0.53 16.65
CA TYR A 626 -6.87 0.45 16.50
C TYR A 626 -7.38 -0.81 17.20
N SER A 627 -8.47 -0.66 17.95
CA SER A 627 -9.04 -1.68 18.83
C SER A 627 -10.54 -1.43 19.04
N ASP A 628 -11.24 -2.32 19.75
CA ASP A 628 -12.65 -2.15 20.13
C ASP A 628 -13.57 -1.78 18.95
N PHE A 629 -13.39 -2.48 17.83
CA PHE A 629 -14.14 -2.24 16.59
C PHE A 629 -15.63 -2.60 16.73
N ALA A 630 -16.49 -1.75 16.18
CA ALA A 630 -17.92 -2.04 15.95
C ALA A 630 -18.26 -1.83 14.47
N ILE A 631 -18.36 -2.92 13.72
CA ILE A 631 -18.65 -2.93 12.28
C ILE A 631 -20.16 -2.84 12.05
N ASN A 632 -20.60 -1.97 11.12
CA ASN A 632 -21.99 -1.89 10.64
C ASN A 632 -23.07 -1.80 11.75
N SER A 633 -22.76 -1.20 12.89
CA SER A 633 -23.66 -1.15 14.07
C SER A 633 -24.88 -0.24 13.86
N GLU A 634 -26.09 -0.72 14.14
CA GLU A 634 -27.35 -0.01 13.84
C GLU A 634 -27.47 1.38 14.48
N ASP A 635 -26.84 1.58 15.64
CA ASP A 635 -26.84 2.83 16.41
C ASP A 635 -25.70 3.80 16.04
N PHE A 636 -24.88 3.46 15.05
CA PHE A 636 -23.77 4.30 14.57
C PHE A 636 -24.17 5.75 14.22
N PRO A 637 -25.28 6.02 13.50
CA PRO A 637 -25.68 7.40 13.18
C PRO A 637 -26.01 8.23 14.44
N THR A 638 -26.56 7.59 15.47
CA THR A 638 -26.82 8.22 16.78
C THR A 638 -25.51 8.54 17.48
N ARG A 639 -24.59 7.55 17.58
CA ARG A 639 -23.28 7.74 18.22
C ARG A 639 -22.44 8.82 17.53
N LEU A 640 -22.45 8.89 16.20
CA LEU A 640 -21.77 9.93 15.44
C LEU A 640 -22.39 11.33 15.70
N THR A 641 -23.72 11.41 15.78
CA THR A 641 -24.43 12.67 16.11
C THR A 641 -24.11 13.13 17.54
N ASP A 642 -24.10 12.21 18.50
CA ASP A 642 -23.72 12.48 19.88
C ASP A 642 -22.25 12.92 19.99
N ALA A 643 -21.35 12.34 19.18
CA ALA A 643 -19.95 12.76 19.10
C ALA A 643 -19.83 14.23 18.64
N TYR A 644 -20.53 14.65 17.56
CA TYR A 644 -20.55 16.05 17.14
C TYR A 644 -21.08 17.00 18.24
N GLN A 645 -22.08 16.56 19.02
CA GLN A 645 -22.69 17.36 20.09
C GLN A 645 -21.95 17.29 21.43
N SER A 646 -20.97 16.39 21.59
CA SER A 646 -20.21 16.15 22.83
C SER A 646 -19.45 17.36 23.37
N GLY A 647 -19.17 18.35 22.52
CA GLY A 647 -18.32 19.51 22.83
C GLY A 647 -16.82 19.18 22.96
N ARG A 648 -16.40 17.94 22.65
CA ARG A 648 -15.00 17.52 22.57
C ARG A 648 -14.35 18.04 21.27
N PRO A 649 -13.01 17.98 21.14
CA PRO A 649 -12.36 18.22 19.86
C PRO A 649 -12.65 17.06 18.89
N LEU A 650 -13.25 17.38 17.73
CA LEU A 650 -13.36 16.46 16.60
C LEU A 650 -12.49 16.92 15.44
N PHE A 651 -11.89 15.95 14.75
CA PHE A 651 -11.01 16.17 13.61
C PHE A 651 -11.39 15.24 12.46
N ARG A 652 -11.57 15.78 11.25
CA ARG A 652 -11.76 15.02 10.01
C ARG A 652 -10.45 14.89 9.27
N GLU A 653 -10.16 13.69 8.80
CA GLU A 653 -9.04 13.39 7.89
C GLU A 653 -9.41 13.74 6.45
N THR A 654 -8.50 14.35 5.69
CA THR A 654 -8.63 14.59 4.24
C THR A 654 -7.25 14.49 3.58
N ASP A 655 -7.21 14.50 2.24
CA ASP A 655 -5.95 14.51 1.45
C ASP A 655 -5.04 15.72 1.71
N GLU A 656 -5.58 16.80 2.29
CA GLU A 656 -4.83 17.99 2.74
C GLU A 656 -4.54 17.97 4.26
N GLY A 657 -4.92 16.89 4.93
CA GLY A 657 -4.67 16.60 6.34
C GLY A 657 -5.85 16.87 7.29
N TYR A 658 -5.61 16.79 8.61
CA TYR A 658 -6.66 17.04 9.60
C TYR A 658 -7.20 18.47 9.63
N TYR A 659 -8.52 18.54 9.58
CA TYR A 659 -9.32 19.74 9.80
C TYR A 659 -10.20 19.58 11.04
N LYS A 660 -10.40 20.68 11.78
CA LYS A 660 -11.26 20.66 12.96
C LYS A 660 -12.72 20.82 12.56
N LEU A 661 -13.60 19.93 13.04
CA LEU A 661 -15.04 20.02 12.84
C LEU A 661 -15.72 20.92 13.89
N ASP A 662 -16.88 21.47 13.52
CA ASP A 662 -17.80 22.12 14.44
C ASP A 662 -18.90 21.18 14.94
N ALA A 663 -19.78 21.66 15.82
CA ALA A 663 -20.86 20.87 16.41
C ALA A 663 -21.99 20.51 15.42
N THR A 664 -21.87 20.89 14.14
CA THR A 664 -22.81 20.55 13.06
C THR A 664 -22.20 19.59 12.03
N GLY A 665 -20.92 19.22 12.17
CA GLY A 665 -20.21 18.33 11.25
C GLY A 665 -19.94 18.95 9.85
N ARG A 666 -20.17 20.25 9.67
CA ARG A 666 -20.02 20.95 8.40
C ARG A 666 -18.58 21.39 8.14
N GLU A 667 -18.19 21.34 6.88
CA GLU A 667 -16.82 21.62 6.43
C GLU A 667 -16.52 23.12 6.27
N GLU A 668 -17.50 24.01 6.15
CA GLU A 668 -17.32 25.40 5.68
C GLU A 668 -16.43 26.35 6.53
N LEU A 669 -15.88 25.91 7.67
CA LEU A 669 -14.90 26.68 8.46
C LEU A 669 -13.62 25.89 8.75
N LEU A 670 -13.04 25.30 7.69
CA LEU A 670 -11.72 24.66 7.65
C LEU A 670 -10.56 25.60 8.07
N LYS A 671 -10.52 26.05 9.33
CA LYS A 671 -9.26 26.52 9.91
C LYS A 671 -8.39 25.30 10.18
N SER A 672 -7.26 25.23 9.48
CA SER A 672 -6.23 24.25 9.78
C SER A 672 -5.97 24.19 11.29
N ALA A 673 -5.85 22.97 11.84
CA ALA A 673 -5.41 22.75 13.21
C ALA A 673 -3.92 23.14 13.44
N SER A 674 -3.23 23.60 12.40
CA SER A 674 -1.87 24.10 12.38
C SER A 674 -1.83 25.61 12.48
N THR A 675 -0.82 26.12 13.17
CA THR A 675 -0.40 27.52 13.05
C THR A 675 1.09 27.52 12.72
N PRO A 676 1.54 28.14 11.61
CA PRO A 676 2.97 28.19 11.28
C PRO A 676 3.77 28.96 12.34
N ARG A 677 3.09 29.79 13.13
CA ARG A 677 3.63 30.68 14.14
C ARG A 677 3.22 30.26 15.55
N ASN A 678 4.16 30.15 16.47
CA ASN A 678 3.92 29.80 17.88
C ASN A 678 4.61 30.79 18.83
N THR A 679 4.15 30.88 20.07
CA THR A 679 4.78 31.68 21.13
C THR A 679 4.58 30.98 22.48
N PHE A 680 5.68 30.77 23.20
CA PHE A 680 5.67 30.09 24.49
C PHE A 680 6.48 30.83 25.55
N LEU A 681 5.99 30.80 26.78
CA LEU A 681 6.67 31.26 27.98
C LEU A 681 7.25 30.05 28.70
N VAL A 682 8.55 30.12 28.99
CA VAL A 682 9.26 29.21 29.88
C VAL A 682 9.60 29.97 31.15
N MET A 683 9.31 29.40 32.31
CA MET A 683 9.74 29.97 33.59
C MET A 683 10.22 28.86 34.52
N GLY A 684 11.19 29.17 35.37
CA GLY A 684 11.77 28.16 36.24
C GLY A 684 12.69 28.69 37.32
N VAL A 685 13.06 27.78 38.21
CA VAL A 685 14.03 27.98 39.29
C VAL A 685 14.80 26.68 39.49
N SER A 686 16.08 26.77 39.84
CA SER A 686 16.88 25.61 40.23
C SER A 686 17.37 25.77 41.66
N VAL A 687 17.58 24.65 42.36
CA VAL A 687 18.23 24.59 43.66
C VAL A 687 19.43 23.67 43.50
N GLY A 688 20.63 24.22 43.70
CA GLY A 688 21.87 23.47 43.62
C GLY A 688 22.23 22.79 44.94
N SER A 689 23.43 22.20 45.00
CA SER A 689 23.95 21.51 46.19
C SER A 689 24.12 22.39 47.43
N THR A 690 24.05 23.71 47.30
CA THR A 690 24.03 24.67 48.41
C THR A 690 22.68 24.78 49.11
N GLY A 691 21.61 24.17 48.59
CA GLY A 691 20.24 24.26 49.12
C GLY A 691 19.55 25.62 48.90
N LEU A 692 20.27 26.63 48.40
CA LEU A 692 19.71 27.93 48.03
C LEU A 692 19.13 27.89 46.61
N PRO A 693 17.94 28.47 46.37
CA PRO A 693 17.41 28.64 45.03
C PRO A 693 18.26 29.65 44.23
N SER A 694 18.43 29.36 42.94
CA SER A 694 18.92 30.31 41.95
C SER A 694 17.98 31.51 41.85
N LEU A 695 18.45 32.58 41.20
CA LEU A 695 17.52 33.57 40.67
C LEU A 695 16.50 32.84 39.77
N PRO A 696 15.18 33.11 39.92
CA PRO A 696 14.18 32.57 39.02
C PRO A 696 14.36 33.20 37.64
N PHE A 697 14.21 32.41 36.60
CA PHE A 697 14.26 32.88 35.22
C PHE A 697 12.87 32.78 34.58
N ALA A 698 12.58 33.72 33.68
CA ALA A 698 11.44 33.69 32.79
C ALA A 698 11.88 34.17 31.41
N GLY A 699 11.42 33.49 30.37
CA GLY A 699 11.75 33.80 28.99
C GLY A 699 10.62 33.47 28.04
N VAL A 700 10.50 34.28 26.99
CA VAL A 700 9.55 34.08 25.90
C VAL A 700 10.32 33.59 24.69
N ASN A 701 9.82 32.56 24.02
CA ASN A 701 10.28 32.19 22.69
C ASN A 701 9.19 32.45 21.66
N PHE A 702 9.58 33.13 20.59
CA PHE A 702 8.81 33.37 19.39
C PHE A 702 9.35 32.50 18.24
N PHE A 703 8.47 31.71 17.62
CA PHE A 703 8.82 30.79 16.54
C PHE A 703 7.89 30.95 15.33
N ASP A 704 8.44 30.88 14.12
CA ASP A 704 7.71 30.93 12.84
C ASP A 704 8.32 29.94 11.82
N PHE A 705 7.51 29.01 11.31
CA PHE A 705 7.88 28.02 10.30
C PHE A 705 7.88 28.55 8.87
N ASN A 706 7.18 29.65 8.61
CA ASN A 706 6.97 30.19 7.27
C ASN A 706 7.07 31.72 7.33
N TYR A 707 8.23 32.19 7.77
CA TYR A 707 8.46 33.60 8.05
C TYR A 707 8.24 34.44 6.79
N ARG A 708 7.22 35.31 6.84
CA ARG A 708 6.77 36.16 5.71
C ARG A 708 6.37 35.37 4.45
N ASP A 709 5.86 34.16 4.61
CA ASP A 709 5.39 33.30 3.52
C ASP A 709 6.49 32.90 2.51
N THR A 710 7.75 32.86 2.98
CA THR A 710 8.94 32.55 2.16
C THR A 710 9.43 31.10 2.24
N GLY A 711 8.79 30.25 3.03
CA GLY A 711 9.28 28.91 3.40
C GLY A 711 10.47 28.91 4.38
N THR A 712 11.03 30.07 4.74
CA THR A 712 12.12 30.19 5.71
C THR A 712 11.59 30.20 7.14
N GLN A 713 12.44 29.81 8.10
CA GLN A 713 12.10 29.62 9.50
C GLN A 713 12.81 30.65 10.38
N LEU A 714 12.16 31.11 11.45
CA LEU A 714 12.70 32.09 12.40
C LEU A 714 12.36 31.69 13.85
N ASN A 715 13.37 31.70 14.72
CA ASN A 715 13.25 31.49 16.16
C ASN A 715 13.95 32.63 16.92
N ILE A 716 13.27 33.16 17.94
CA ILE A 716 13.75 34.24 18.81
C ILE A 716 13.38 33.88 20.25
N ALA A 717 14.31 33.27 20.98
CA ALA A 717 14.18 33.03 22.41
C ALA A 717 14.85 34.17 23.20
N TRP A 718 14.14 34.71 24.18
CA TRP A 718 14.64 35.81 25.02
C TRP A 718 14.28 35.58 26.49
N ALA A 719 15.27 35.63 27.37
CA ALA A 719 15.14 35.42 28.82
C ALA A 719 16.05 36.39 29.58
N GLY A 720 15.63 37.66 29.72
CA GLY A 720 16.39 38.69 30.42
C GLY A 720 17.66 39.09 29.64
N PRO A 721 18.88 38.81 30.15
CA PRO A 721 20.12 39.05 29.41
C PRO A 721 20.38 38.00 28.31
N PHE A 722 19.73 36.82 28.39
CA PHE A 722 19.90 35.75 27.41
C PHE A 722 19.03 35.98 26.17
N VAL A 723 19.62 35.87 24.98
CA VAL A 723 18.99 35.94 23.66
C VAL A 723 19.54 34.80 22.80
N ASP A 724 18.67 34.00 22.19
CA ASP A 724 19.02 33.07 21.12
C ASP A 724 18.19 33.38 19.88
N LEU A 725 18.87 33.62 18.76
CA LEU A 725 18.30 33.94 17.46
C LEU A 725 18.71 32.85 16.49
N SER A 726 17.77 32.28 15.74
CA SER A 726 18.12 31.47 14.57
C SER A 726 17.19 31.72 13.40
N TRP A 727 17.78 31.82 12.21
CA TRP A 727 17.10 31.87 10.93
C TRP A 727 17.58 30.68 10.08
N THR A 728 16.65 30.01 9.42
CA THR A 728 16.96 28.84 8.57
C THR A 728 16.21 28.94 7.27
N ASP A 729 16.94 28.73 6.19
CA ASP A 729 16.41 28.56 4.85
C ASP A 729 16.59 27.08 4.46
N PRO A 730 15.51 26.28 4.39
CA PRO A 730 15.59 24.87 4.04
C PRO A 730 15.82 24.62 2.52
N HIS A 731 15.76 25.67 1.68
CA HIS A 731 15.69 25.60 0.22
C HIS A 731 16.63 26.59 -0.50
N VAL A 732 17.80 26.92 0.09
CA VAL A 732 18.80 27.85 -0.51
C VAL A 732 19.17 27.50 -1.94
N THR A 733 19.17 26.21 -2.25
CA THR A 733 18.96 25.74 -3.61
C THR A 733 17.50 25.32 -3.75
N ASP A 734 16.82 25.85 -4.77
CA ASP A 734 15.58 25.28 -5.33
C ASP A 734 15.96 24.46 -6.57
N PRO A 735 16.43 23.21 -6.42
CA PRO A 735 16.70 22.38 -7.56
C PRO A 735 15.45 21.54 -7.88
N GLY A 736 15.21 21.29 -9.16
CA GLY A 736 14.09 20.43 -9.58
C GLY A 736 14.13 19.01 -8.99
N PRO A 737 13.07 18.21 -9.20
CA PRO A 737 12.76 16.98 -8.45
C PRO A 737 13.92 15.97 -8.28
N ASP A 738 14.86 15.90 -9.22
CA ASP A 738 16.01 14.97 -9.22
C ASP A 738 17.20 15.39 -8.33
N ARG A 739 17.09 16.44 -7.50
CA ARG A 739 18.26 17.03 -6.81
C ARG A 739 18.04 17.29 -5.32
N THR A 740 19.10 17.03 -4.57
CA THR A 740 19.15 17.20 -3.12
C THR A 740 19.06 18.68 -2.69
N PRO A 741 18.07 19.07 -1.87
CA PRO A 741 17.98 20.43 -1.36
C PRO A 741 19.09 20.74 -0.35
N VAL A 742 19.69 21.92 -0.46
CA VAL A 742 20.69 22.42 0.49
C VAL A 742 20.02 23.37 1.47
N ALA A 743 20.09 23.05 2.78
CA ALA A 743 19.62 23.93 3.83
C ALA A 743 20.76 24.80 4.38
N PHE A 744 20.45 26.04 4.76
CA PHE A 744 21.35 26.95 5.46
C PHE A 744 20.73 27.45 6.75
N THR A 745 21.55 27.56 7.80
CA THR A 745 21.14 28.09 9.09
C THR A 745 22.16 29.10 9.59
N ALA A 746 21.68 30.24 10.07
CA ALA A 746 22.44 31.18 10.87
C ALA A 746 21.85 31.23 12.28
N GLN A 747 22.69 31.07 13.31
CA GLN A 747 22.27 31.19 14.71
C GLN A 747 23.26 32.06 15.50
N ALA A 748 22.73 32.83 16.44
CA ALA A 748 23.47 33.65 17.37
C ALA A 748 22.92 33.47 18.79
N THR A 749 23.80 33.17 19.73
CA THR A 749 23.47 33.00 21.15
C THR A 749 24.26 34.02 21.96
N PHE A 750 23.55 34.87 22.68
CA PHE A 750 24.08 35.89 23.58
C PHE A 750 23.58 35.62 24.99
N ILE A 751 24.49 35.59 25.97
CA ILE A 751 24.17 35.26 27.36
C ILE A 751 24.04 36.53 28.20
N GLY A 752 24.78 37.60 27.86
CA GLY A 752 24.68 38.91 28.52
C GLY A 752 25.13 38.95 30.00
N VAL A 753 25.54 37.82 30.58
CA VAL A 753 26.07 37.69 31.94
C VAL A 753 27.23 36.68 31.97
N PRO A 754 28.24 36.87 32.85
CA PRO A 754 29.30 35.89 33.01
C PRO A 754 28.79 34.60 33.65
N LEU A 755 29.31 33.47 33.16
CA LEU A 755 29.12 32.16 33.76
C LEU A 755 30.31 31.83 34.68
N ARG A 756 30.03 31.29 35.87
CA ARG A 756 31.08 30.82 36.78
C ARG A 756 31.66 29.51 36.29
N ASP A 757 32.90 29.55 35.83
CA ASP A 757 33.67 28.35 35.51
C ASP A 757 34.43 27.84 36.75
N LYS A 758 34.53 26.51 36.85
CA LYS A 758 35.19 25.79 37.95
C LYS A 758 36.14 24.75 37.37
N ASN A 759 37.22 24.45 38.10
CA ASN A 759 38.08 23.31 37.78
C ASN A 759 38.07 22.25 38.89
N ALA A 760 37.91 20.98 38.52
CA ALA A 760 38.10 19.84 39.40
C ALA A 760 39.54 19.32 39.25
N ARG A 761 40.26 19.23 40.38
CA ARG A 761 41.60 18.62 40.49
C ARG A 761 41.55 17.56 41.61
N THR A 762 42.58 16.73 41.71
CA THR A 762 42.68 15.70 42.77
C THR A 762 42.89 16.29 44.18
N ASP A 763 42.00 15.90 45.09
CA ASP A 763 41.96 16.09 46.57
C ASP A 763 42.11 17.51 47.16
N GLY A 764 41.31 17.80 48.20
CA GLY A 764 41.41 18.95 49.10
C GLY A 764 41.21 20.37 48.53
N SER A 765 41.40 20.60 47.23
CA SER A 765 41.58 21.94 46.68
C SER A 765 40.26 22.68 46.37
N SER A 766 40.03 23.81 47.04
CA SER A 766 39.51 24.99 46.33
C SER A 766 40.67 25.51 45.47
N SER A 767 40.64 25.26 44.16
CA SER A 767 41.82 25.40 43.30
C SER A 767 42.39 26.83 43.20
N GLY A 768 41.64 27.85 43.61
CA GLY A 768 41.99 29.24 43.33
C GLY A 768 41.88 29.59 41.84
N GLU A 769 41.43 28.66 40.99
CA GLU A 769 41.33 28.84 39.55
C GLU A 769 39.90 29.13 39.07
N ASN A 770 38.94 29.33 39.97
CA ASN A 770 37.56 29.65 39.58
C ASN A 770 37.50 31.06 38.97
N LEU A 771 36.77 31.20 37.86
CA LEU A 771 36.71 32.44 37.09
C LEU A 771 35.26 32.74 36.69
N ASP A 772 35.04 33.99 36.29
CA ASP A 772 33.87 34.37 35.50
C ASP A 772 34.24 34.39 34.02
N VAL A 773 33.47 33.69 33.19
CA VAL A 773 33.67 33.57 31.74
C VAL A 773 32.47 34.15 31.02
N TYR A 774 32.68 35.20 30.24
CA TYR A 774 31.70 35.74 29.33
C TYR A 774 31.84 35.04 27.98
N ARG A 775 30.76 34.49 27.43
CA ARG A 775 30.78 33.70 26.20
C ARG A 775 29.60 34.05 25.29
N GLU A 776 29.90 34.63 24.13
CA GLU A 776 28.92 34.91 23.06
C GLU A 776 29.27 34.10 21.82
N GLN A 777 28.27 33.62 21.09
CA GLN A 777 28.50 32.71 19.97
C GLN A 777 27.70 33.10 18.71
N LEU A 778 28.39 33.06 17.58
CA LEU A 778 27.81 33.09 16.24
C LEU A 778 28.12 31.77 15.53
N GLN A 779 27.18 31.25 14.76
CA GLN A 779 27.38 30.06 13.95
C GLN A 779 26.59 30.14 12.64
N ALA A 780 27.18 29.60 11.58
CA ALA A 780 26.52 29.40 10.29
C ALA A 780 26.76 27.97 9.83
N SER A 781 25.76 27.31 9.27
CA SER A 781 25.87 25.93 8.81
C SER A 781 25.13 25.67 7.51
N VAL A 782 25.71 24.80 6.70
CA VAL A 782 25.12 24.25 5.47
C VAL A 782 24.86 22.76 5.72
N ALA A 783 23.65 22.29 5.44
CA ALA A 783 23.25 20.91 5.61
C ALA A 783 22.75 20.29 4.30
N VAL A 784 23.13 19.03 4.07
CA VAL A 784 22.82 18.26 2.86
C VAL A 784 22.29 16.87 3.28
N PRO A 785 21.00 16.55 3.05
CA PRO A 785 20.47 15.21 3.27
C PRO A 785 21.02 14.23 2.22
N MET A 786 21.15 12.95 2.57
CA MET A 786 21.57 11.89 1.64
C MET A 786 20.59 10.71 1.75
N GLY A 787 19.70 10.58 0.78
CA GLY A 787 18.52 9.72 0.90
C GLY A 787 17.62 10.16 2.06
N HIS A 788 16.81 9.24 2.57
CA HIS A 788 15.74 9.57 3.53
C HIS A 788 16.19 9.77 4.99
N PHE A 789 17.32 9.18 5.40
CA PHE A 789 17.64 9.03 6.83
C PHE A 789 19.00 9.59 7.26
N LEU A 790 19.85 10.00 6.32
CA LEU A 790 21.21 10.47 6.57
C LEU A 790 21.31 11.97 6.28
N LYS A 791 22.04 12.73 7.09
CA LYS A 791 22.34 14.15 6.85
C LYS A 791 23.80 14.47 7.16
N TRP A 792 24.43 15.24 6.29
CA TRP A 792 25.68 15.93 6.58
C TRP A 792 25.43 17.39 6.93
N THR A 793 26.19 17.92 7.88
CA THR A 793 26.19 19.35 8.20
C THR A 793 27.62 19.85 8.35
N LEU A 794 27.97 20.89 7.58
CA LEU A 794 29.20 21.66 7.74
C LEU A 794 28.87 22.96 8.49
N GLN A 795 29.49 23.19 9.63
CA GLN A 795 29.23 24.34 10.51
C GLN A 795 30.51 25.14 10.75
N ALA A 796 30.45 26.44 10.48
CA ALA A 796 31.41 27.42 10.97
C ALA A 796 30.90 28.03 12.29
N ARG A 797 31.75 28.06 13.31
CA ARG A 797 31.45 28.59 14.66
C ARG A 797 32.48 29.65 15.02
N THR A 798 32.01 30.77 15.59
CA THR A 798 32.85 31.81 16.17
C THR A 798 32.35 32.10 17.59
N THR A 799 33.23 32.03 18.57
CA THR A 799 32.91 32.24 19.98
C THR A 799 33.82 33.31 20.56
N TYR A 800 33.23 34.41 21.03
CA TYR A 800 33.94 35.42 21.82
C TYR A 800 34.04 34.94 23.26
N MET A 801 35.23 35.01 23.84
CA MET A 801 35.50 34.62 25.23
C MET A 801 36.26 35.72 25.95
N ASP A 802 35.71 36.17 27.08
CA ASP A 802 36.35 37.12 27.99
C ASP A 802 36.33 36.60 29.44
N PHE A 803 37.31 36.99 30.23
CA PHE A 803 37.63 36.34 31.51
C PHE A 803 37.79 37.36 32.64
N ALA A 804 37.08 37.15 33.74
CA ALA A 804 37.12 37.98 34.93
C ALA A 804 37.50 37.18 36.18
N ARG A 805 38.25 37.84 37.07
CA ARG A 805 38.70 37.33 38.36
C ARG A 805 37.55 37.38 39.38
N ARG A 806 37.41 36.33 40.20
CA ARG A 806 36.51 36.28 41.36
C ARG A 806 37.28 36.53 42.66
N SER A 807 36.56 36.80 43.76
CA SER A 807 37.13 36.94 45.10
C SER A 807 37.75 35.66 45.68
N GLU A 808 37.46 34.51 45.05
CA GLU A 808 37.99 33.18 45.38
C GLU A 808 39.10 32.72 44.40
N THR A 809 39.51 33.58 43.46
CA THR A 809 40.63 33.31 42.55
C THR A 809 41.94 33.65 43.24
N ASP A 810 42.94 32.75 43.21
CA ASP A 810 44.26 32.95 43.82
C ASP A 810 45.01 34.11 43.16
N ASP A 811 45.64 34.99 43.93
CA ASP A 811 46.31 36.20 43.43
C ASP A 811 47.46 35.89 42.44
N THR A 812 48.06 34.70 42.52
CA THR A 812 49.10 34.23 41.59
C THR A 812 48.55 33.70 40.26
N PHE A 813 47.23 33.46 40.16
CA PHE A 813 46.59 32.96 38.95
C PHE A 813 46.61 34.01 37.81
N VAL A 814 47.30 33.70 36.71
CA VAL A 814 47.28 34.53 35.51
C VAL A 814 45.99 34.25 34.74
N ILE A 815 45.12 35.25 34.60
CA ILE A 815 43.87 35.11 33.84
C ILE A 815 44.15 34.91 32.34
N PRO A 816 43.34 34.11 31.62
CA PRO A 816 43.45 33.99 30.17
C PRO A 816 43.19 35.33 29.49
N VAL A 817 43.79 35.55 28.32
CA VAL A 817 43.49 36.71 27.49
C VAL A 817 42.12 36.57 26.82
N THR A 818 41.41 37.69 26.70
CA THR A 818 40.24 37.80 25.81
C THR A 818 40.61 37.30 24.41
N THR A 819 39.80 36.38 23.87
CA THR A 819 40.09 35.73 22.59
C THR A 819 38.81 35.43 21.81
N ILE A 820 38.98 35.22 20.51
CA ILE A 820 37.94 34.67 19.64
C ILE A 820 38.38 33.26 19.23
N ASP A 821 37.52 32.28 19.48
CA ASP A 821 37.65 30.88 19.08
C ASP A 821 36.86 30.67 17.77
N THR A 822 37.54 30.31 16.68
CA THR A 822 36.90 30.01 15.39
C THR A 822 37.09 28.54 15.05
N GLY A 823 36.00 27.82 14.85
CA GLY A 823 35.97 26.40 14.54
C GLY A 823 35.21 26.06 13.26
N LEU A 824 35.65 24.99 12.61
CA LEU A 824 34.92 24.32 11.53
C LEU A 824 34.59 22.91 11.97
N LEU A 825 33.30 22.59 12.01
CA LEU A 825 32.75 21.31 12.45
C LEU A 825 32.04 20.61 11.29
N LEU A 826 32.39 19.35 11.06
CA LEU A 826 31.66 18.45 10.16
C LEU A 826 30.87 17.44 11.01
N ARG A 827 29.59 17.27 10.69
CA ARG A 827 28.68 16.32 11.36
C ARG A 827 28.01 15.40 10.36
N LEU A 828 27.81 14.16 10.76
CA LEU A 828 26.98 13.13 10.14
C LEU A 828 25.89 12.72 11.14
N GLU A 829 24.63 12.73 10.72
CA GLU A 829 23.47 12.28 11.51
C GLU A 829 22.69 11.20 10.74
N PHE A 830 22.34 10.08 11.39
CA PHE A 830 21.46 9.04 10.84
C PHE A 830 20.31 8.73 11.80
N ASN A 831 19.08 8.77 11.29
CA ASN A 831 17.86 8.63 12.10
C ASN A 831 16.90 7.58 11.49
N ARG A 832 16.75 6.40 12.11
CA ARG A 832 15.81 5.37 11.63
C ARG A 832 15.34 4.41 12.72
N GLY A 833 14.02 4.18 12.82
CA GLY A 833 13.43 3.12 13.67
C GLY A 833 13.82 3.22 15.14
N GLY A 834 13.74 4.42 15.71
CA GLY A 834 14.13 4.77 17.07
C GLY A 834 15.64 4.83 17.32
N TYR A 835 16.48 4.58 16.32
CA TYR A 835 17.92 4.77 16.39
C TYR A 835 18.29 6.19 15.93
N ILE A 836 19.13 6.84 16.73
CA ILE A 836 19.77 8.12 16.42
C ILE A 836 21.27 7.90 16.52
N LEU A 837 21.98 8.03 15.40
CA LEU A 837 23.44 7.96 15.33
C LEU A 837 23.97 9.34 14.94
N GLY A 838 24.93 9.84 15.70
CA GLY A 838 25.65 11.07 15.39
C GLY A 838 27.15 10.81 15.40
N ALA A 839 27.87 11.37 14.43
CA ALA A 839 29.32 11.45 14.45
C ALA A 839 29.74 12.86 14.02
N TRP A 840 30.72 13.44 14.70
CA TRP A 840 31.20 14.77 14.38
C TRP A 840 32.68 14.95 14.67
N GLY A 841 33.29 15.87 13.92
CA GLY A 841 34.66 16.30 14.13
C GLY A 841 34.80 17.80 13.94
N GLU A 842 35.57 18.45 14.80
CA GLU A 842 35.82 19.88 14.80
C GLU A 842 37.33 20.16 14.82
N GLY A 843 37.77 21.08 13.97
CA GLY A 843 39.07 21.73 14.08
C GLY A 843 38.85 23.21 14.41
N ALA A 844 39.52 23.72 15.44
CA ALA A 844 39.32 25.09 15.92
C ALA A 844 40.64 25.77 16.28
N ARG A 845 40.62 27.11 16.22
CA ARG A 845 41.77 27.99 16.43
C ARG A 845 41.36 29.22 17.23
N ARG A 846 42.19 29.60 18.19
CA ARG A 846 42.09 30.90 18.89
C ARG A 846 42.80 32.01 18.13
N SER A 847 42.23 33.22 18.16
CA SER A 847 42.88 34.42 17.60
C SER A 847 44.16 34.77 18.39
N VAL A 848 44.07 34.78 19.72
CA VAL A 848 45.18 35.08 20.63
C VAL A 848 45.40 33.93 21.61
N TRP A 849 46.66 33.56 21.84
CA TRP A 849 47.06 32.55 22.81
C TRP A 849 48.30 33.04 23.55
N LYS A 850 48.27 33.01 24.89
CA LYS A 850 49.36 33.42 25.79
C LYS A 850 49.34 32.54 27.03
N PRO A 851 50.46 32.38 27.76
CA PRO A 851 50.50 31.66 29.03
C PRO A 851 49.48 32.21 30.04
N TRP A 852 48.74 31.31 30.69
CA TRP A 852 47.76 31.59 31.75
C TRP A 852 47.69 30.39 32.73
N GLY A 853 47.07 30.59 33.89
CA GLY A 853 46.94 29.59 34.94
C GLY A 853 47.78 29.89 36.18
N LEU A 854 47.90 28.90 37.07
CA LEU A 854 48.79 28.96 38.23
C LEU A 854 50.27 28.79 37.82
N PRO A 855 51.22 29.26 38.65
CA PRO A 855 52.65 28.98 38.46
C PRO A 855 52.91 27.46 38.35
N GLY A 856 53.58 27.04 37.27
CA GLY A 856 53.87 25.62 37.00
C GLY A 856 52.77 24.85 36.27
N ASN A 857 51.62 25.47 35.95
CA ASN A 857 50.60 24.87 35.09
C ASN A 857 51.18 24.60 33.68
N PRO A 858 50.96 23.41 33.07
CA PRO A 858 51.44 23.12 31.73
C PRO A 858 50.80 24.09 30.71
N PHE A 859 51.65 24.70 29.87
CA PHE A 859 51.23 25.55 28.76
C PHE A 859 51.95 25.11 27.49
N SER A 860 51.21 24.68 26.48
CA SER A 860 51.74 24.40 25.14
C SER A 860 51.34 25.52 24.16
N PRO A 861 52.29 26.08 23.40
CA PRO A 861 51.97 26.98 22.29
C PRO A 861 51.14 26.32 21.18
N GLY A 862 51.15 24.99 21.09
CA GLY A 862 50.37 24.21 20.12
C GLY A 862 48.87 24.23 20.39
N ASP A 863 48.46 24.42 21.65
CA ASP A 863 47.06 24.38 22.11
C ASP A 863 46.25 25.63 21.68
N LYS A 864 46.88 26.52 20.90
CA LYS A 864 46.21 27.55 20.12
C LYS A 864 45.25 26.93 19.08
N ASP A 865 45.64 25.80 18.51
CA ASP A 865 44.89 25.03 17.52
C ASP A 865 44.56 23.66 18.11
N TYR A 866 43.28 23.30 18.16
CA TYR A 866 42.83 22.06 18.79
C TYR A 866 41.82 21.31 17.92
N THR A 867 41.66 20.01 18.21
CA THR A 867 40.70 19.15 17.51
C THR A 867 39.85 18.36 18.49
N ARG A 868 38.58 18.19 18.16
CA ARG A 868 37.60 17.41 18.93
C ARG A 868 36.86 16.45 18.02
N LEU A 869 36.59 15.26 18.52
CA LEU A 869 35.83 14.22 17.85
C LEU A 869 34.77 13.71 18.83
N GLY A 870 33.57 13.44 18.33
CA GLY A 870 32.50 12.85 19.12
C GLY A 870 31.64 11.89 18.31
N ALA A 871 31.11 10.89 18.99
CA ALA A 871 30.12 9.96 18.44
C ALA A 871 29.01 9.70 19.47
N GLU A 872 27.77 9.60 19.01
CA GLU A 872 26.63 9.23 19.83
C GLU A 872 25.78 8.15 19.15
N LEU A 873 25.24 7.25 19.96
CA LEU A 873 24.27 6.23 19.61
C LEU A 873 23.15 6.32 20.66
N ARG A 874 21.91 6.52 20.25
CA ARG A 874 20.73 6.37 21.11
C ARG A 874 19.72 5.43 20.49
N LYS A 875 18.97 4.75 21.35
CA LYS A 875 17.83 3.91 21.00
C LYS A 875 16.67 4.16 21.97
N ALA A 876 15.54 4.62 21.44
CA ALA A 876 14.26 4.61 22.14
C ALA A 876 13.50 3.28 21.89
N LEU A 877 12.89 2.75 22.94
CA LEU A 877 12.04 1.55 22.94
C LEU A 877 10.72 1.89 23.63
N TYR A 878 9.60 1.65 22.95
CA TYR A 878 8.26 1.89 23.46
C TYR A 878 7.63 0.53 23.81
N LEU A 879 7.31 0.31 25.08
CA LEU A 879 6.92 -1.00 25.62
C LEU A 879 5.40 -1.14 25.87
N GLY A 880 4.63 -0.09 25.58
CA GLY A 880 3.19 -0.01 25.79
C GLY A 880 2.74 1.42 26.05
N GLU A 881 1.45 1.61 26.34
CA GLU A 881 0.91 2.94 26.70
C GLU A 881 1.75 3.58 27.82
N PHE A 882 2.31 4.76 27.51
CA PHE A 882 3.12 5.59 28.40
C PHE A 882 4.43 4.97 28.95
N GLN A 883 4.94 3.87 28.40
CA GLN A 883 6.18 3.22 28.83
C GLN A 883 7.30 3.36 27.79
N LYS A 884 8.41 4.02 28.17
CA LYS A 884 9.56 4.30 27.30
C LYS A 884 10.87 3.92 27.99
N VAL A 885 11.70 3.13 27.32
CA VAL A 885 13.10 2.89 27.70
C VAL A 885 13.99 3.65 26.72
N ASN A 886 14.92 4.44 27.24
CA ASN A 886 15.98 5.07 26.46
C ASN A 886 17.31 4.43 26.83
N LEU A 887 18.10 4.09 25.81
CA LEU A 887 19.48 3.64 25.95
C LEU A 887 20.36 4.58 25.12
N GLY A 888 21.50 4.99 25.67
CA GLY A 888 22.43 5.88 24.99
C GLY A 888 23.89 5.60 25.32
N LEU A 889 24.75 5.93 24.35
CA LEU A 889 26.19 5.85 24.44
C LEU A 889 26.79 7.06 23.71
N SER A 890 27.75 7.74 24.34
CA SER A 890 28.45 8.89 23.77
C SER A 890 29.95 8.79 24.03
N GLY A 891 30.76 8.83 22.98
CA GLY A 891 32.22 8.80 23.03
C GLY A 891 32.84 10.13 22.58
N PHE A 892 33.95 10.50 23.19
CA PHE A 892 34.65 11.76 23.00
C PHE A 892 36.17 11.54 22.94
N ASP A 893 36.85 12.13 21.96
CA ASP A 893 38.32 12.20 21.86
C ASP A 893 38.74 13.62 21.44
N GLY A 894 39.94 14.03 21.82
CA GLY A 894 40.46 15.36 21.57
C GLY A 894 41.97 15.43 21.62
N ARG A 895 42.53 16.48 21.02
CA ARG A 895 43.98 16.73 20.96
C ARG A 895 44.27 18.23 21.10
N SER A 896 45.37 18.52 21.79
CA SER A 896 45.82 19.89 22.11
C SER A 896 44.76 20.72 22.85
N LEU A 897 44.01 20.06 23.76
CA LEU A 897 42.94 20.68 24.52
C LEU A 897 43.44 21.25 25.85
N ASP A 898 43.06 22.49 26.11
CA ASP A 898 43.14 23.16 27.41
C ASP A 898 41.75 23.19 28.09
N ARG A 899 41.70 23.61 29.36
CA ARG A 899 40.46 23.76 30.16
C ARG A 899 39.26 24.35 29.41
N PHE A 900 39.46 25.37 28.56
CA PHE A 900 38.34 26.06 27.89
C PHE A 900 37.96 25.47 26.53
N SER A 901 38.72 24.50 26.01
CA SER A 901 38.38 23.71 24.82
C SER A 901 38.01 22.25 25.16
N ARG A 902 38.41 21.74 26.33
CA ARG A 902 38.03 20.43 26.89
C ARG A 902 36.52 20.22 26.91
N PHE A 903 36.13 18.94 26.98
CA PHE A 903 34.76 18.55 27.22
C PHE A 903 34.44 18.69 28.71
N GLU A 904 33.29 19.25 29.07
CA GLU A 904 32.86 19.38 30.48
C GLU A 904 31.74 18.37 30.81
N LEU A 905 31.66 17.89 32.06
CA LEU A 905 30.46 17.19 32.54
C LEU A 905 29.30 18.17 32.83
N GLY A 906 28.25 18.09 32.01
CA GLY A 906 26.99 18.80 32.22
C GLY A 906 26.78 20.07 31.39
N ASP A 907 27.70 20.42 30.48
CA ASP A 907 27.38 21.31 29.36
C ASP A 907 26.48 20.60 28.34
N PHE A 908 25.65 21.36 27.63
CA PHE A 908 24.68 20.85 26.66
C PHE A 908 25.33 20.32 25.38
N ARG A 909 26.60 20.63 25.11
CA ARG A 909 27.36 20.21 23.91
C ARG A 909 28.32 19.04 24.16
N SER A 910 28.33 18.47 25.37
CA SER A 910 29.32 17.49 25.83
C SER A 910 28.68 16.35 26.64
N ALA A 911 29.50 15.58 27.36
CA ALA A 911 29.06 14.50 28.24
C ALA A 911 28.11 14.99 29.34
N ARG A 912 26.99 14.27 29.53
CA ARG A 912 26.03 14.55 30.59
C ARG A 912 25.90 13.38 31.55
N VAL A 913 26.12 13.63 32.83
CA VAL A 913 25.91 12.67 33.93
C VAL A 913 25.06 13.36 35.00
N ARG A 914 23.84 12.85 35.25
CA ARG A 914 22.89 13.38 36.25
C ARG A 914 23.59 13.59 37.62
N GLY A 915 23.35 14.72 38.29
CA GLY A 915 24.04 15.09 39.53
C GLY A 915 25.44 15.68 39.40
N PHE A 916 26.12 15.59 38.24
CA PHE A 916 27.44 16.20 38.00
C PHE A 916 27.39 17.53 37.24
N ASN A 917 26.21 18.13 37.05
CA ASN A 917 26.06 19.39 36.31
C ASN A 917 26.81 20.56 37.00
N GLY A 918 27.70 21.25 36.29
CA GLY A 918 28.46 22.40 36.83
C GLY A 918 29.44 22.03 37.94
N SER A 919 29.99 20.81 37.87
CA SER A 919 30.94 20.23 38.83
C SER A 919 32.41 20.60 38.55
N GLY A 920 32.71 21.10 37.34
CA GLY A 920 34.04 21.49 36.88
C GLY A 920 34.92 20.33 36.41
N PHE A 921 34.35 19.15 36.11
CA PHE A 921 35.08 18.05 35.51
C PHE A 921 35.29 18.30 34.00
N HIS A 922 36.48 18.81 33.66
CA HIS A 922 36.97 18.96 32.30
C HIS A 922 37.78 17.73 31.89
N PHE A 923 37.63 17.26 30.64
CA PHE A 923 38.30 16.05 30.15
C PHE A 923 38.65 16.12 28.66
N ASP A 924 39.69 15.38 28.27
CA ASP A 924 40.15 15.26 26.88
C ASP A 924 39.49 14.09 26.16
N ARG A 925 39.24 13.00 26.90
CA ARG A 925 38.71 11.72 26.41
C ARG A 925 37.66 11.17 27.33
N GLY A 926 36.60 10.58 26.78
CA GLY A 926 35.62 9.93 27.62
C GLY A 926 34.58 9.08 26.90
N LEU A 927 33.93 8.23 27.67
CA LEU A 927 32.76 7.46 27.28
C LEU A 927 31.67 7.67 28.33
N VAL A 928 30.44 7.95 27.91
CA VAL A 928 29.26 8.01 28.76
C VAL A 928 28.23 7.01 28.25
N ALA A 929 27.67 6.22 29.16
CA ALA A 929 26.52 5.38 28.92
C ALA A 929 25.33 5.90 29.73
N ASP A 930 24.14 5.94 29.13
CA ASP A 930 22.89 6.30 29.78
C ASP A 930 21.80 5.24 29.58
N ALA A 931 21.00 5.04 30.62
CA ALA A 931 19.79 4.24 30.58
C ALA A 931 18.70 4.95 31.40
N SER A 932 17.54 5.22 30.79
CA SER A 932 16.35 5.70 31.52
C SER A 932 15.11 4.88 31.19
N TYR A 933 14.20 4.84 32.15
CA TYR A 933 12.87 4.27 32.03
C TYR A 933 11.86 5.32 32.48
N ALA A 934 10.90 5.62 31.61
CA ALA A 934 9.80 6.53 31.88
C ALA A 934 8.47 5.77 31.85
N PHE A 935 7.62 6.04 32.84
CA PHE A 935 6.29 5.45 32.98
C PHE A 935 5.30 6.48 33.57
N THR A 936 4.00 6.26 33.36
CA THR A 936 2.95 7.15 33.92
C THR A 936 2.17 6.46 35.05
N ILE A 937 2.02 7.18 36.16
CA ILE A 937 1.19 6.79 37.30
C ILE A 937 -0.19 7.43 37.18
N ARG A 938 -1.25 6.60 37.20
CA ARG A 938 -2.66 7.02 37.22
C ARG A 938 -3.01 8.09 36.17
N GLN A 939 -2.43 8.01 34.97
CA GLN A 939 -2.67 8.95 33.87
C GLN A 939 -2.34 10.43 34.20
N ALA A 940 -1.67 10.75 35.32
CA ALA A 940 -1.59 12.12 35.84
C ALA A 940 -0.16 12.59 36.14
N LEU A 941 0.75 11.67 36.44
CA LEU A 941 2.14 11.95 36.80
C LEU A 941 3.05 11.00 36.02
N ARG A 942 3.85 11.54 35.10
CA ARG A 942 4.95 10.79 34.49
C ARG A 942 6.16 10.84 35.40
N VAL A 943 6.85 9.70 35.46
CA VAL A 943 8.08 9.48 36.21
C VAL A 943 9.14 8.97 35.22
N ASP A 944 10.18 9.76 34.94
CA ASP A 944 11.42 9.28 34.30
C ASP A 944 12.45 9.03 35.40
N THR A 945 13.03 7.84 35.42
CA THR A 945 14.18 7.53 36.29
C THR A 945 15.29 6.91 35.45
N GLY A 946 16.53 7.20 35.78
CA GLY A 946 17.66 6.71 34.99
C GLY A 946 19.00 6.84 35.69
N VAL A 947 19.95 6.05 35.21
CA VAL A 947 21.33 5.99 35.67
C VAL A 947 22.25 6.33 34.49
N GLN A 948 23.32 7.06 34.78
CA GLN A 948 24.34 7.48 33.81
C GLN A 948 25.71 7.18 34.39
N ALA A 949 26.58 6.56 33.60
CA ALA A 949 27.94 6.22 33.98
C ALA A 949 28.91 6.84 32.97
N GLY A 950 29.91 7.56 33.47
CA GLY A 950 30.98 8.16 32.68
C GLY A 950 32.34 7.62 33.08
N TRP A 951 33.18 7.37 32.07
CA TRP A 951 34.61 7.11 32.21
C TRP A 951 35.34 8.21 31.46
N ILE A 952 35.98 9.13 32.18
CA ILE A 952 36.61 10.34 31.62
C ILE A 952 38.09 10.41 31.99
N GLN A 953 38.90 11.06 31.16
CA GLN A 953 40.34 11.19 31.34
C GLN A 953 40.78 12.63 31.01
N SER A 954 41.51 13.23 31.94
CA SER A 954 42.32 14.44 31.74
C SER A 954 43.68 14.16 32.34
N VAL A 955 44.72 14.14 31.52
CA VAL A 955 46.08 13.79 32.01
C VAL A 955 46.60 14.86 32.96
N ASP A 956 46.28 16.14 32.70
CA ASP A 956 46.73 17.27 33.50
C ASP A 956 45.93 17.47 34.81
N ASP A 957 44.65 17.08 34.83
CA ASP A 957 43.76 17.32 35.99
C ASP A 957 43.58 16.09 36.90
N PHE A 958 43.63 14.88 36.32
CA PHE A 958 43.36 13.60 37.02
C PHE A 958 44.49 12.57 36.88
N GLY A 959 45.53 12.85 36.09
CA GLY A 959 46.59 11.89 35.76
C GLY A 959 46.19 10.91 34.65
N PRO A 960 47.04 9.89 34.35
CA PRO A 960 46.85 9.01 33.20
C PRO A 960 45.70 8.00 33.34
N GLY A 961 45.02 7.92 34.50
CA GLY A 961 43.91 7.01 34.73
C GLY A 961 42.56 7.55 34.22
N TYR A 962 41.58 6.65 34.05
CA TYR A 962 40.19 7.06 33.86
C TYR A 962 39.52 7.31 35.22
N VAL A 963 38.87 8.46 35.37
CA VAL A 963 37.94 8.74 36.46
C VAL A 963 36.57 8.18 36.11
N ARG A 964 36.01 7.34 37.00
CA ARG A 964 34.62 6.89 36.92
C ARG A 964 33.72 7.88 37.64
N VAL A 965 32.61 8.24 37.01
CA VAL A 965 31.49 8.98 37.62
C VAL A 965 30.19 8.21 37.38
N VAL A 966 29.33 8.11 38.40
CA VAL A 966 28.02 7.46 38.30
C VAL A 966 26.98 8.38 38.91
N GLY A 967 25.97 8.72 38.13
CA GLY A 967 24.88 9.61 38.51
C GLY A 967 23.53 8.93 38.31
N ALA A 968 22.56 9.26 39.17
CA ALA A 968 21.17 8.90 38.98
C ALA A 968 20.30 10.16 38.96
N GLY A 969 19.08 10.03 38.47
CA GLY A 969 18.10 11.09 38.68
C GLY A 969 16.68 10.68 38.33
N LEU A 970 15.76 11.46 38.87
CA LEU A 970 14.32 11.32 38.81
C LEU A 970 13.72 12.59 38.20
N ALA A 971 12.87 12.46 37.19
CA ALA A 971 12.04 13.56 36.70
C ALA A 971 10.56 13.23 36.92
N LEU A 972 9.80 14.24 37.30
CA LEU A 972 8.36 14.21 37.54
C LEU A 972 7.70 15.23 36.61
N GLU A 973 6.76 14.78 35.79
CA GLU A 973 6.09 15.59 34.77
C GLU A 973 4.56 15.50 34.95
N PHE A 974 3.90 16.64 35.03
CA PHE A 974 2.45 16.72 35.25
C PHE A 974 1.82 18.02 34.72
N SER A 975 0.52 17.99 34.44
CA SER A 975 -0.25 19.18 34.09
C SER A 975 -0.49 20.06 35.32
N GLY A 976 0.04 21.27 35.31
CA GLY A 976 -0.15 22.31 36.32
C GLY A 976 -1.36 23.23 36.06
N PRO A 977 -1.61 24.20 36.96
CA PRO A 977 -2.66 25.21 36.77
C PRO A 977 -2.50 26.03 35.48
N TRP A 978 -3.60 26.65 35.03
CA TRP A 978 -3.63 27.59 33.90
C TRP A 978 -3.10 27.06 32.55
N SER A 979 -3.31 25.76 32.28
CA SER A 979 -2.83 25.05 31.09
C SER A 979 -1.31 25.09 30.96
N THR A 980 -0.60 24.60 31.97
CA THR A 980 0.86 24.54 31.96
C THR A 980 1.38 23.12 32.15
N LEU A 981 2.54 22.84 31.56
CA LEU A 981 3.28 21.62 31.83
C LEU A 981 4.34 21.94 32.89
N VAL A 982 4.37 21.16 33.98
CA VAL A 982 5.35 21.29 35.06
C VAL A 982 6.30 20.10 35.00
N ASN A 983 7.59 20.39 34.93
CA ASN A 983 8.68 19.43 34.98
C ASN A 983 9.52 19.70 36.25
N VAL A 984 9.67 18.70 37.10
CA VAL A 984 10.56 18.71 38.28
C VAL A 984 11.63 17.65 38.08
N ARG A 985 12.90 18.05 37.97
CA ARG A 985 14.04 17.13 37.85
C ARG A 985 14.86 17.15 39.13
N PHE A 986 15.31 15.98 39.56
CA PHE A 986 16.27 15.74 40.63
C PHE A 986 17.42 14.89 40.09
N GLY A 987 18.65 15.38 40.17
CA GLY A 987 19.86 14.59 39.92
C GLY A 987 20.68 14.40 41.20
N HIS A 988 21.35 13.25 41.30
CA HIS A 988 22.20 12.89 42.45
C HIS A 988 23.47 12.15 41.99
N ALA A 989 24.63 12.63 42.45
CA ALA A 989 25.93 12.00 42.19
C ALA A 989 26.15 10.79 43.12
N LEU A 990 25.91 9.58 42.61
CA LEU A 990 26.04 8.33 43.37
C LEU A 990 27.51 8.00 43.70
N GLU A 991 28.39 8.09 42.71
CA GLU A 991 29.79 7.70 42.84
C GLU A 991 30.71 8.60 42.02
N SER A 992 31.89 8.91 42.55
CA SER A 992 33.04 9.38 41.78
C SER A 992 34.28 8.66 42.30
N SER A 993 35.15 8.21 41.40
CA SER A 993 36.47 7.70 41.77
C SER A 993 37.48 8.83 42.07
N LEU A 994 37.08 10.09 41.94
CA LEU A 994 37.85 11.24 42.42
C LEU A 994 37.50 11.48 43.91
N PRO A 995 38.47 11.45 44.84
CA PRO A 995 38.22 11.67 46.27
C PRO A 995 37.47 12.99 46.55
N GLY A 996 36.56 12.95 47.52
CA GLY A 996 35.78 14.12 47.95
C GLY A 996 34.71 14.60 46.96
N ARG A 997 34.46 13.90 45.84
CA ARG A 997 33.45 14.27 44.83
C ARG A 997 32.30 13.24 44.67
N SER A 998 32.21 12.24 45.55
CA SER A 998 31.06 11.33 45.65
C SER A 998 29.98 11.87 46.60
N GLY A 999 28.68 11.62 46.31
CA GLY A 999 27.55 11.95 47.19
C GLY A 999 27.23 13.44 47.41
N GLY A 1000 28.08 14.36 46.94
CA GLY A 1000 28.07 15.78 47.34
C GLY A 1000 27.23 16.75 46.51
N SER A 1001 26.58 16.29 45.43
CA SER A 1001 25.81 17.18 44.54
C SER A 1001 24.42 16.65 44.22
N ASN A 1002 23.43 17.45 44.64
CA ASN A 1002 22.03 17.35 44.25
C ASN A 1002 21.68 18.56 43.37
N ASP A 1003 20.98 18.35 42.26
CA ASP A 1003 20.36 19.42 41.48
C ASP A 1003 18.86 19.20 41.37
N VAL A 1004 18.06 20.10 41.97
CA VAL A 1004 16.61 20.19 41.75
C VAL A 1004 16.35 21.29 40.74
N ARG A 1005 15.55 21.02 39.71
CA ARG A 1005 15.07 22.03 38.76
C ARG A 1005 13.56 21.95 38.63
N PHE A 1006 12.89 23.08 38.82
CA PHE A 1006 11.48 23.27 38.55
C PHE A 1006 11.34 24.13 37.28
N VAL A 1007 10.65 23.62 36.26
CA VAL A 1007 10.34 24.35 35.02
C VAL A 1007 8.85 24.24 34.73
N MET A 1008 8.26 25.35 34.31
CA MET A 1008 6.86 25.50 33.95
C MET A 1008 6.77 26.09 32.55
N PHE A 1009 6.05 25.43 31.66
CA PHE A 1009 5.86 25.81 30.26
C PHE A 1009 4.42 26.25 30.03
N LYS A 1010 4.24 27.34 29.26
CA LYS A 1010 2.93 27.83 28.84
C LYS A 1010 2.93 28.26 27.38
N THR A 1011 2.03 27.68 26.59
CA THR A 1011 1.80 28.02 25.18
C THR A 1011 0.70 29.09 25.06
N PHE A 1012 0.78 29.94 24.02
CA PHE A 1012 -0.26 30.94 23.72
C PHE A 1012 -0.68 30.86 22.26
N ASP A 1013 -1.97 30.58 22.01
CA ASP A 1013 -2.51 30.46 20.64
C ASP A 1013 -2.27 31.70 19.76
N ARG A 1014 -2.37 32.90 20.35
CA ARG A 1014 -2.38 34.19 19.61
C ARG A 1014 -1.87 35.34 20.48
N TRP A 1015 -0.63 35.77 20.29
CA TRP A 1015 -0.13 37.04 20.88
C TRP A 1015 -0.34 38.24 19.93
N SER A 1016 -0.24 38.08 18.60
CA SER A 1016 -0.35 39.22 17.67
C SER A 1016 -1.34 39.02 16.53
N ARG A 1017 -2.14 40.07 16.30
CA ARG A 1017 -3.24 40.24 15.33
C ARG A 1017 -4.49 39.40 15.60
N LYS A 1018 -5.62 40.11 15.72
CA LYS A 1018 -6.93 39.58 15.29
C LYS A 1018 -6.85 39.37 13.78
N ASP A 1019 -7.37 38.26 13.30
CA ASP A 1019 -7.63 38.04 11.88
C ASP A 1019 -8.39 39.27 11.36
N LYS A 1020 -7.90 39.93 10.30
CA LYS A 1020 -8.77 40.83 9.53
C LYS A 1020 -9.83 39.95 8.84
N PRO A 1021 -11.08 40.43 8.72
CA PRO A 1021 -12.15 39.66 8.08
C PRO A 1021 -11.82 39.37 6.62
#